data_AF-A0A915ZCB5-F1
#
_entry.id   AF-A0A915ZCB5-F1
#
_cell.length_a   1.000
_cell.length_b   1.000
_cell.length_c   1.000
_cell.angle_alpha   90.00
_cell.angle_beta   90.00
_cell.angle_gamma   90.00
#
_symmetry.space_group_name_H-M   'P 1'
#
loop_
_entity.id
_entity.type
_entity.pdbx_description
1 polymer ?
#
loop_
_entity_poly.entity_id
_entity_poly.type
_entity_poly.pdbx_seq_one_letter_code
_entity_poly.pdbx_strand_id
1 'polypeptide(L)'
;MTFATIESVDIEFVDTKPKRKKDIPTLESLIVDLEEKIPLDRPPELYSISNIAGRFYKRDIPISSREYVDMRLDVKTTDTGRKLINDLKNETKACYLLYAVSGAGKTRAIFDMSMNENGIYVVYVECRPSSDINRDYEPTADHNFAQLVASIGSAFGPYNDTINNSAREEAKNELRLFGCDFDDLISIISSALRHLKDKLPSQKSLIFAIDESNVASNKLFSGYFRNINNNPRGLLTPMIEILRLFEISIVIAGTAFTLKQGSNIQRDIGKGSKAKYIINFNTTASKGVKAYIMRYLELSDCKIDDIEDSKYLVGRPRLMARLIKEIINAEKVSQENKQMVLEYAVNKTVQSIKNDMMDHLEVIVNKAYEKEDWENAELRKILMTLFINCWFFDGYVSKSEIDDDSAKLVDCGIASLKSDKDEKFWQVKEPLAIDVVKIVLRSQYNKPTEPLIEKLLYELRQSAYYSNISKGFIWEYLVIGRLMDFNGKTVSEFVNEIYGDDQPHMPDWAGEAIIDIESYGDLKMLSRLDAKLKDDVDVIESLLYESKFSKYMFKPGHLVRPDGIYIRKLDRVTYWTLLISAKMYTDKLSGTDVNDDQRSTNWNLLYHKKNGEANPKCYKKKERLNDVCHKDFTCKGSLRIHYIFPGVAKECTSNQSEPSIRGGCYTENNDIIMYIDEELLEHYFKKEDADILKKILT
;
A
#
# COMPACT_ATOMS: atom_id res chain seq x y z
N MET A 1 -45.65 44.31 -34.63
CA MET A 1 -46.58 44.55 -33.51
C MET A 1 -45.96 43.95 -32.27
N THR A 2 -45.63 44.84 -31.33
CA THR A 2 -45.80 44.71 -29.87
C THR A 2 -45.56 43.36 -29.16
N PHE A 3 -44.67 43.47 -28.16
CA PHE A 3 -44.16 42.51 -27.17
C PHE A 3 -45.19 41.93 -26.19
N ALA A 4 -44.88 40.74 -25.64
CA ALA A 4 -44.95 40.41 -24.20
C ALA A 4 -44.11 39.15 -23.91
N THR A 5 -42.85 39.33 -23.47
CA THR A 5 -42.30 39.04 -22.12
C THR A 5 -42.03 37.56 -21.80
N ILE A 6 -40.81 37.12 -22.10
CA ILE A 6 -40.14 36.02 -21.42
C ILE A 6 -39.09 36.66 -20.52
N GLU A 7 -39.17 36.39 -19.23
CA GLU A 7 -38.26 36.86 -18.19
C GLU A 7 -36.82 36.49 -18.54
N SER A 8 -35.99 37.53 -18.70
CA SER A 8 -34.54 37.42 -18.63
C SER A 8 -34.17 37.10 -17.19
N VAL A 9 -33.76 35.87 -16.91
CA VAL A 9 -32.99 35.58 -15.70
C VAL A 9 -31.66 36.32 -15.85
N ASP A 10 -31.45 37.29 -14.96
CA ASP A 10 -30.25 38.08 -14.88
C ASP A 10 -29.02 37.18 -14.92
N ILE A 11 -28.21 37.37 -15.96
CA ILE A 11 -26.80 37.01 -15.90
C ILE A 11 -26.21 37.96 -14.87
N GLU A 12 -26.16 37.54 -13.60
CA GLU A 12 -25.28 38.17 -12.63
C GLU A 12 -23.88 38.13 -13.23
N PHE A 13 -23.44 39.29 -13.70
CA PHE A 13 -22.04 39.57 -13.94
C PHE A 13 -21.27 39.07 -12.73
N VAL A 14 -20.44 38.06 -12.94
CA VAL A 14 -19.42 37.63 -11.97
C VAL A 14 -18.72 38.90 -11.52
N ASP A 15 -18.95 39.22 -10.25
CA ASP A 15 -18.56 40.43 -9.55
C ASP A 15 -17.09 40.78 -9.89
N THR A 16 -16.87 41.62 -10.91
CA THR A 16 -15.57 42.24 -11.21
C THR A 16 -15.29 43.41 -10.27
N LYS A 17 -15.76 43.31 -9.01
CA LYS A 17 -15.23 44.13 -7.94
C LYS A 17 -13.74 43.79 -7.79
N PRO A 18 -12.89 44.76 -7.41
CA PRO A 18 -11.54 44.43 -6.98
C PRO A 18 -11.69 43.33 -5.92
N LYS A 19 -11.05 42.17 -6.15
CA LYS A 19 -10.93 41.12 -5.14
C LYS A 19 -10.63 41.84 -3.84
N ARG A 20 -11.58 41.81 -2.89
CA ARG A 20 -11.38 42.42 -1.57
C ARG A 20 -9.96 42.04 -1.17
N LYS A 21 -9.09 43.03 -0.94
CA LYS A 21 -7.87 42.81 -0.16
C LYS A 21 -8.38 42.03 1.04
N LYS A 22 -8.10 40.73 1.10
CA LYS A 22 -8.30 39.99 2.33
C LYS A 22 -7.38 40.72 3.28
N ASP A 23 -7.97 41.43 4.24
CA ASP A 23 -7.21 42.09 5.29
C ASP A 23 -6.23 41.05 5.81
N ILE A 24 -4.95 41.40 5.69
CA ILE A 24 -3.88 40.61 6.28
C ILE A 24 -4.13 40.74 7.79
N PRO A 25 -4.40 39.65 8.54
CA PRO A 25 -4.53 39.68 9.98
C PRO A 25 -3.31 40.41 10.52
N THR A 26 -3.53 41.39 11.40
CA THR A 26 -2.45 41.97 12.19
C THR A 26 -1.70 40.85 12.91
N LEU A 27 -0.42 41.04 13.20
CA LEU A 27 0.38 40.08 13.97
C LEU A 27 -0.33 39.71 15.28
N GLU A 28 -1.02 40.64 15.95
CA GLU A 28 -1.86 40.29 17.10
C GLU A 28 -3.01 39.35 16.74
N SER A 29 -3.73 39.56 15.63
CA SER A 29 -4.78 38.62 15.23
C SER A 29 -4.23 37.29 14.70
N LEU A 30 -3.00 37.25 14.18
CA LEU A 30 -2.30 36.01 13.81
C LEU A 30 -1.81 35.27 15.06
N ILE A 31 -1.30 35.99 16.07
CA ILE A 31 -0.90 35.42 17.36
C ILE A 31 -2.13 34.90 18.10
N VAL A 32 -3.22 35.66 18.15
CA VAL A 32 -4.52 35.21 18.68
C VAL A 32 -5.02 34.01 17.88
N ASP A 33 -4.95 34.04 16.54
CA ASP A 33 -5.30 32.87 15.72
C ASP A 33 -4.37 31.67 15.99
N LEU A 34 -3.08 31.87 16.25
CA LEU A 34 -2.12 30.81 16.57
C LEU A 34 -2.38 30.25 17.97
N GLU A 35 -2.66 31.10 18.95
CA GLU A 35 -3.03 30.73 20.32
C GLU A 35 -4.40 30.03 20.37
N GLU A 36 -5.35 30.45 19.52
CA GLU A 36 -6.67 29.84 19.40
C GLU A 36 -6.64 28.52 18.59
N LYS A 37 -5.79 28.41 17.55
CA LYS A 37 -5.79 27.27 16.61
C LYS A 37 -4.69 26.23 16.85
N ILE A 38 -3.64 26.58 17.59
CA ILE A 38 -2.56 25.65 17.98
C ILE A 38 -2.64 25.49 19.51
N PRO A 39 -3.35 24.46 20.02
CA PRO A 39 -3.39 24.20 21.45
C PRO A 39 -1.97 23.96 21.97
N LEU A 40 -1.51 24.81 22.88
CA LEU A 40 -0.25 24.63 23.59
C LEU A 40 -0.48 23.71 24.78
N ASP A 41 -0.54 22.41 24.51
CA ASP A 41 -0.75 21.41 25.54
C ASP A 41 0.56 20.85 26.10
N ARG A 42 0.55 20.61 27.40
CA ARG A 42 1.67 19.96 28.09
C ARG A 42 1.67 18.46 27.70
N PRO A 43 2.84 17.81 27.58
CA PRO A 43 2.88 16.39 27.21
C PRO A 43 2.11 15.56 28.24
N PRO A 44 1.48 14.46 27.80
CA PRO A 44 0.62 13.67 28.67
C PRO A 44 1.41 13.09 29.83
N GLU A 45 0.86 13.18 31.04
CA GLU A 45 1.49 12.66 32.25
C GLU A 45 1.72 11.15 32.12
N LEU A 46 2.94 10.73 32.45
CA LEU A 46 3.43 9.37 32.27
C LEU A 46 3.44 8.66 33.61
N TYR A 47 2.82 7.49 33.63
CA TYR A 47 2.73 6.67 34.83
C TYR A 47 3.17 5.25 34.49
N SER A 48 4.09 4.71 35.30
CA SER A 48 4.26 3.28 35.45
C SER A 48 3.19 2.80 36.42
N ILE A 49 2.19 2.07 35.94
CA ILE A 49 1.17 1.47 36.81
C ILE A 49 1.51 0.00 36.98
N SER A 50 1.92 -0.36 38.20
CA SER A 50 2.22 -1.74 38.57
C SER A 50 0.96 -2.60 38.54
N ASN A 51 1.09 -3.81 38.00
CA ASN A 51 0.05 -4.85 38.02
C ASN A 51 -1.28 -4.50 37.31
N ILE A 52 -1.28 -3.52 36.39
CA ILE A 52 -2.51 -3.14 35.67
C ILE A 52 -3.04 -4.24 34.73
N ALA A 53 -2.17 -5.16 34.31
CA ALA A 53 -2.50 -6.26 33.43
C ALA A 53 -2.91 -7.55 34.18
N GLY A 54 -3.11 -7.49 35.50
CA GLY A 54 -3.57 -8.63 36.31
C GLY A 54 -2.75 -9.90 36.07
N ARG A 55 -3.40 -10.99 35.66
CA ARG A 55 -2.75 -12.29 35.39
C ARG A 55 -1.75 -12.27 34.22
N PHE A 56 -1.76 -11.21 33.43
CA PHE A 56 -0.79 -10.97 32.35
C PHE A 56 0.37 -10.09 32.78
N TYR A 57 0.45 -9.67 34.05
CA TYR A 57 1.54 -8.82 34.51
C TYR A 57 2.90 -9.51 34.37
N LYS A 58 3.86 -8.77 33.80
CA LYS A 58 5.27 -9.17 33.68
C LYS A 58 6.22 -8.04 34.02
N ARG A 59 5.91 -6.84 33.53
CA ARG A 59 6.63 -5.61 33.85
C ARG A 59 5.67 -4.42 33.83
N ASP A 60 6.12 -3.30 34.35
CA ASP A 60 5.38 -2.05 34.26
C ASP A 60 5.19 -1.63 32.80
N ILE A 61 3.98 -1.17 32.50
CA ILE A 61 3.58 -0.73 31.17
C ILE A 61 3.53 0.80 31.21
N PRO A 62 4.24 1.50 30.29
CA PRO A 62 4.14 2.94 30.22
C PRO A 62 2.73 3.35 29.80
N ILE A 63 2.08 4.18 30.62
CA ILE A 63 0.74 4.70 30.37
C ILE A 63 0.80 6.23 30.36
N SER A 64 0.24 6.83 29.32
CA SER A 64 0.07 8.28 29.18
C SER A 64 -1.38 8.68 29.46
N SER A 65 -1.57 9.82 30.14
CA SER A 65 -2.90 10.38 30.47
C SER A 65 -3.81 9.39 31.18
N ARG A 66 -3.24 8.54 32.03
CA ARG A 66 -3.93 7.52 32.86
C ARG A 66 -4.70 6.43 32.11
N GLU A 67 -4.86 6.52 30.79
CA GLU A 67 -5.76 5.64 30.01
C GLU A 67 -5.13 5.00 28.76
N TYR A 68 -3.97 5.48 28.30
CA TYR A 68 -3.39 5.05 27.02
C TYR A 68 -2.05 4.36 27.23
N VAL A 69 -1.94 3.12 26.77
CA VAL A 69 -0.64 2.43 26.66
C VAL A 69 0.23 3.22 25.69
N ASP A 70 1.28 3.85 26.20
CA ASP A 70 2.13 4.73 25.43
C ASP A 70 3.42 4.04 25.03
N MET A 71 3.35 3.37 23.88
CA MET A 71 4.51 2.69 23.33
C MET A 71 5.58 3.64 22.81
N ARG A 72 5.43 4.99 22.89
CA ARG A 72 6.52 5.94 22.61
C ARG A 72 7.67 5.85 23.62
N LEU A 73 7.46 5.18 24.75
CA LEU A 73 8.33 5.25 25.93
C LEU A 73 8.93 3.90 26.37
N ASP A 74 8.77 2.84 25.57
CA ASP A 74 9.59 1.62 25.67
C ASP A 74 11.08 1.96 25.84
N VAL A 75 11.79 1.18 26.64
CA VAL A 75 13.23 1.37 26.90
C VAL A 75 14.06 1.01 25.67
N LYS A 76 13.54 0.14 24.79
CA LYS A 76 14.26 -0.31 23.61
C LYS A 76 14.07 0.65 22.43
N THR A 77 15.15 1.31 22.04
CA THR A 77 15.19 2.16 20.84
C THR A 77 14.85 1.37 19.57
N THR A 78 14.00 1.94 18.71
CA THR A 78 13.68 1.34 17.40
C THR A 78 14.84 1.45 16.42
N ASP A 79 14.83 0.67 15.34
CA ASP A 79 15.86 0.74 14.29
C ASP A 79 15.88 2.12 13.63
N THR A 80 14.70 2.70 13.37
CA THR A 80 14.57 4.04 12.82
C THR A 80 15.08 5.10 13.81
N GLY A 81 14.73 4.97 15.09
CA GLY A 81 15.25 5.85 16.15
C GLY A 81 16.78 5.77 16.25
N ARG A 82 17.36 4.56 16.25
CA ARG A 82 18.82 4.35 16.24
C ARG A 82 19.48 4.98 15.02
N LYS A 83 18.85 4.86 13.84
CA LYS A 83 19.34 5.51 12.62
C LYS A 83 19.35 7.03 12.79
N LEU A 84 18.24 7.63 13.24
CA LEU A 84 18.16 9.08 13.45
C LEU A 84 19.17 9.58 14.49
N ILE A 85 19.33 8.88 15.62
CA ILE A 85 20.32 9.22 16.65
C ILE A 85 21.74 9.20 16.05
N ASN A 86 22.10 8.14 15.32
CA ASN A 86 23.42 8.02 14.72
C ASN A 86 23.68 9.11 13.68
N ASP A 87 22.65 9.42 12.90
CA ASP A 87 22.71 10.40 11.83
C ASP A 87 22.73 11.84 12.34
N LEU A 88 22.10 12.14 13.48
CA LEU A 88 21.87 13.52 13.92
C LEU A 88 22.68 13.96 15.15
N LYS A 89 23.31 13.02 15.87
CA LYS A 89 24.03 13.30 17.13
C LYS A 89 25.09 14.41 17.05
N ASN A 90 25.69 14.64 15.88
CA ASN A 90 26.72 15.66 15.66
C ASN A 90 26.39 16.56 14.46
N GLU A 91 25.15 16.54 13.97
CA GLU A 91 24.75 17.31 12.79
C GLU A 91 23.99 18.57 13.20
N THR A 92 24.43 19.72 12.70
CA THR A 92 23.77 21.01 12.89
C THR A 92 22.85 21.34 11.73
N LYS A 93 23.08 20.81 10.52
CA LYS A 93 22.37 21.25 9.29
C LYS A 93 21.80 20.09 8.48
N ALA A 94 21.04 19.21 9.13
CA ALA A 94 20.38 18.09 8.46
C ALA A 94 18.87 18.30 8.32
N CYS A 95 18.26 17.74 7.27
CA CYS A 95 16.81 17.69 7.16
C CYS A 95 16.36 16.27 6.81
N TYR A 96 15.49 15.70 7.64
CA TYR A 96 14.95 14.36 7.49
C TYR A 96 13.44 14.40 7.29
N LEU A 97 12.95 13.62 6.34
CA LEU A 97 11.53 13.43 6.06
C LEU A 97 11.14 12.00 6.44
N LEU A 98 10.32 11.85 7.49
CA LEU A 98 9.75 10.58 7.93
C LEU A 98 8.40 10.36 7.27
N TYR A 99 8.32 9.39 6.34
CA TYR A 99 7.10 9.11 5.61
C TYR A 99 6.68 7.65 5.74
N ALA A 100 5.52 7.43 6.36
CA ALA A 100 4.93 6.11 6.53
C ALA A 100 3.46 6.22 6.97
N VAL A 101 2.72 5.12 6.83
CA VAL A 101 1.34 4.99 7.30
C VAL A 101 1.17 5.36 8.77
N SER A 102 -0.05 5.73 9.13
CA SER A 102 -0.41 5.95 10.52
C SER A 102 -0.14 4.69 11.35
N GLY A 103 0.55 4.85 12.48
CA GLY A 103 0.90 3.74 13.37
C GLY A 103 2.19 2.99 13.03
N ALA A 104 2.94 3.40 12.00
CA ALA A 104 4.23 2.80 11.63
C ALA A 104 5.38 3.11 12.60
N GLY A 105 5.21 4.06 13.53
CA GLY A 105 6.23 4.42 14.53
C GLY A 105 7.06 5.67 14.20
N LYS A 106 6.54 6.62 13.40
CA LYS A 106 7.19 7.91 13.12
C LYS A 106 7.47 8.72 14.39
N THR A 107 6.42 9.03 15.14
CA THR A 107 6.49 9.72 16.44
C THR A 107 7.37 8.95 17.42
N ARG A 108 7.28 7.60 17.42
CA ARG A 108 8.16 6.77 18.25
C ARG A 108 9.65 6.98 17.94
N ALA A 109 10.02 7.07 16.66
CA ALA A 109 11.40 7.32 16.27
C ALA A 109 11.89 8.72 16.65
N ILE A 110 11.01 9.72 16.68
CA ILE A 110 11.32 11.06 17.21
C ILE A 110 11.58 10.98 18.72
N PHE A 111 10.72 10.28 19.46
CA PHE A 111 10.87 10.12 20.92
C PHE A 111 12.09 9.27 21.29
N ASP A 112 12.45 8.28 20.47
CA ASP A 112 13.71 7.56 20.63
C ASP A 112 14.93 8.50 20.66
N MET A 113 14.91 9.57 19.86
CA MET A 113 15.97 10.58 19.86
C MET A 113 15.92 11.45 21.11
N SER A 114 14.73 11.89 21.53
CA SER A 114 14.59 12.79 22.69
C SER A 114 14.95 12.10 24.00
N MET A 115 14.71 10.80 24.10
CA MET A 115 15.04 9.98 25.27
C MET A 115 16.51 9.55 25.33
N ASN A 116 17.30 9.87 24.31
CA ASN A 116 18.65 9.37 24.22
C ASN A 116 19.62 10.24 25.03
N GLU A 117 20.46 9.61 25.85
CA GLU A 117 21.43 10.31 26.71
C GLU A 117 22.66 10.87 25.95
N ASN A 118 22.73 10.76 24.61
CA ASN A 118 23.90 11.22 23.85
C ASN A 118 23.97 12.73 23.61
N GLY A 119 23.16 13.54 24.30
CA GLY A 119 23.19 15.00 24.22
C GLY A 119 22.46 15.58 23.01
N ILE A 120 21.44 14.89 22.50
CA ILE A 120 20.51 15.42 21.50
C ILE A 120 19.34 16.09 22.22
N TYR A 121 19.00 17.32 21.83
CA TYR A 121 17.80 18.00 22.30
C TYR A 121 16.78 18.11 21.18
N VAL A 122 15.55 17.71 21.47
CA VAL A 122 14.46 17.71 20.50
C VAL A 122 13.39 18.69 20.96
N VAL A 123 13.13 19.70 20.13
CA VAL A 123 11.92 20.52 20.21
C VAL A 123 10.85 19.83 19.38
N TYR A 124 9.83 19.29 20.05
CA TYR A 124 8.72 18.59 19.39
C TYR A 124 7.57 19.56 19.10
N VAL A 125 7.05 19.53 17.88
CA VAL A 125 5.91 20.35 17.42
C VAL A 125 4.85 19.42 16.83
N GLU A 126 3.66 19.35 17.43
CA GLU A 126 2.51 18.63 16.90
C GLU A 126 1.63 19.61 16.10
N CYS A 127 1.38 19.31 14.82
CA CYS A 127 0.61 20.19 13.94
C CYS A 127 -0.88 19.84 13.82
N ARG A 128 -1.39 18.81 14.50
CA ARG A 128 -2.83 18.50 14.50
C ARG A 128 -3.62 19.49 15.36
N PRO A 129 -4.72 20.08 14.84
CA PRO A 129 -5.60 20.96 15.62
C PRO A 129 -6.38 20.17 16.70
N SER A 130 -6.64 20.81 17.84
CA SER A 130 -7.45 20.27 18.96
C SER A 130 -8.87 19.90 18.57
N SER A 131 -9.45 20.56 17.57
CA SER A 131 -10.86 20.35 17.17
C SER A 131 -11.16 18.98 16.52
N ASP A 132 -10.13 18.23 16.10
CA ASP A 132 -10.27 16.83 15.64
C ASP A 132 -10.16 15.82 16.81
N ILE A 133 -9.95 16.30 18.05
CA ILE A 133 -9.72 15.49 19.25
C ILE A 133 -10.87 15.77 20.23
N ASN A 134 -11.88 14.90 20.22
CA ASN A 134 -12.91 14.82 21.26
C ASN A 134 -12.32 14.21 22.57
N ARG A 135 -11.22 14.77 23.07
CA ARG A 135 -10.58 14.35 24.33
C ARG A 135 -10.11 15.58 25.10
N ASP A 136 -10.83 15.86 26.18
CA ASP A 136 -10.40 16.78 27.23
C ASP A 136 -9.09 16.26 27.83
N TYR A 137 -7.95 16.87 27.46
CA TYR A 137 -6.72 16.72 28.21
C TYR A 137 -6.57 17.94 29.11
N GLU A 138 -6.57 17.73 30.43
CA GLU A 138 -6.17 18.77 31.38
C GLU A 138 -4.65 19.03 31.29
N PRO A 139 -4.20 20.30 31.34
CA PRO A 139 -2.79 20.66 31.19
C PRO A 139 -1.92 20.18 32.37
N THR A 140 -0.90 19.35 32.12
CA THR A 140 0.16 18.99 33.11
C THR A 140 1.14 20.14 33.32
N ALA A 141 2.25 20.08 34.07
CA ALA A 141 3.19 21.18 34.39
C ALA A 141 4.58 21.13 33.73
N ASP A 142 4.77 21.86 32.63
CA ASP A 142 6.03 21.99 31.88
C ASP A 142 6.59 23.40 32.14
N HIS A 143 7.73 23.43 32.82
CA HIS A 143 8.41 24.66 33.20
C HIS A 143 9.17 25.30 32.03
N ASN A 144 9.48 24.57 30.95
CA ASN A 144 10.44 25.03 29.95
C ASN A 144 9.83 25.94 28.88
N PHE A 145 8.59 25.70 28.45
CA PHE A 145 7.92 26.60 27.50
C PHE A 145 7.36 27.85 28.20
N ALA A 146 6.84 27.73 29.42
CA ALA A 146 6.46 28.89 30.23
C ALA A 146 7.69 29.75 30.58
N GLN A 147 8.87 29.13 30.81
CA GLN A 147 10.13 29.86 30.90
C GLN A 147 10.58 30.43 29.56
N LEU A 148 10.33 29.79 28.42
CA LEU A 148 10.62 30.36 27.10
C LEU A 148 9.74 31.58 26.83
N VAL A 149 8.43 31.49 27.06
CA VAL A 149 7.46 32.58 26.95
C VAL A 149 7.76 33.68 27.96
N ALA A 150 8.12 33.35 29.21
CA ALA A 150 8.55 34.33 30.21
C ALA A 150 9.92 34.94 29.88
N SER A 151 10.84 34.20 29.26
CA SER A 151 12.15 34.71 28.82
C SER A 151 12.00 35.64 27.63
N ILE A 152 11.15 35.27 26.67
CA ILE A 152 10.73 36.10 25.54
C ILE A 152 10.03 37.37 26.07
N GLY A 153 9.04 37.23 26.96
CA GLY A 153 8.35 38.36 27.60
C GLY A 153 9.28 39.26 28.43
N SER A 154 10.28 38.69 29.12
CA SER A 154 11.29 39.45 29.86
C SER A 154 12.27 40.19 28.95
N ALA A 155 12.57 39.64 27.77
CA ALA A 155 13.41 40.27 26.76
C ALA A 155 12.71 41.50 26.12
N PHE A 156 11.38 41.53 26.13
CA PHE A 156 10.55 42.66 25.67
C PHE A 156 10.22 43.69 26.77
N GLY A 157 10.45 43.38 28.04
CA GLY A 157 10.13 44.23 29.18
C GLY A 157 10.78 45.64 29.20
N PRO A 158 12.01 45.88 28.69
CA PRO A 158 12.65 47.19 28.83
C PRO A 158 12.22 48.25 27.81
N TYR A 159 11.46 47.91 26.76
CA TYR A 159 11.20 48.82 25.64
C TYR A 159 9.90 49.63 25.71
N ASN A 160 9.18 49.58 26.83
CA ASN A 160 7.85 50.22 26.93
C ASN A 160 7.83 51.63 27.52
N ASP A 161 8.92 52.16 28.08
CA ASP A 161 8.84 53.37 28.91
C ASP A 161 9.40 54.66 28.29
N THR A 162 9.79 54.68 27.02
CA THR A 162 10.17 55.96 26.39
C THR A 162 9.93 55.94 24.89
N ILE A 163 8.93 56.70 24.41
CA ILE A 163 9.05 57.75 23.39
C ILE A 163 7.67 58.17 22.83
N ASN A 164 7.52 59.49 22.76
CA ASN A 164 6.35 60.31 22.47
C ASN A 164 5.69 60.08 21.09
N ASN A 165 4.40 60.44 21.04
CA ASN A 165 3.42 60.32 19.94
C ASN A 165 3.79 60.91 18.55
N SER A 166 4.98 61.47 18.34
CA SER A 166 5.46 61.92 17.01
C SER A 166 6.05 60.79 16.18
N ALA A 167 6.70 59.80 16.81
CA ALA A 167 7.20 58.60 16.14
C ALA A 167 6.07 57.66 15.67
N ARG A 168 4.85 57.86 16.19
CA ARG A 168 3.65 57.06 15.91
C ARG A 168 3.02 57.36 14.55
N GLU A 169 3.18 58.57 14.03
CA GLU A 169 2.70 58.97 12.69
C GLU A 169 3.75 58.74 11.59
N GLU A 170 5.04 58.76 11.94
CA GLU A 170 6.13 58.39 11.02
C GLU A 170 6.23 56.86 10.88
N ALA A 171 6.08 56.10 11.98
CA ALA A 171 5.90 54.65 11.95
C ALA A 171 4.65 54.23 11.15
N LYS A 172 3.56 55.00 11.16
CA LYS A 172 2.35 54.71 10.38
C LYS A 172 2.56 54.73 8.86
N ASN A 173 3.52 55.51 8.38
CA ASN A 173 3.84 55.57 6.94
C ASN A 173 4.88 54.53 6.52
N GLU A 174 5.74 54.06 7.44
CA GLU A 174 6.67 52.94 7.21
C GLU A 174 6.03 51.55 7.46
N LEU A 175 4.95 51.48 8.25
CA LEU A 175 4.19 50.25 8.58
C LEU A 175 3.31 49.69 7.44
N ARG A 176 3.42 50.19 6.20
CA ARG A 176 2.47 49.83 5.14
C ARG A 176 2.64 48.44 4.53
N LEU A 177 3.65 47.64 4.90
CA LEU A 177 3.84 46.27 4.42
C LEU A 177 4.62 45.39 5.43
N PHE A 178 3.98 44.95 6.52
CA PHE A 178 4.43 43.91 7.49
C PHE A 178 5.20 44.39 8.75
N GLY A 179 4.49 44.50 9.87
CA GLY A 179 5.05 44.73 11.22
C GLY A 179 5.61 43.47 11.89
N CYS A 180 6.50 42.77 11.20
CA CYS A 180 7.59 41.98 11.78
C CYS A 180 8.61 41.95 10.65
N ASP A 181 9.70 42.70 10.77
CA ASP A 181 10.77 42.54 9.80
C ASP A 181 11.22 41.08 9.87
N PHE A 182 11.50 40.45 8.73
CA PHE A 182 12.01 39.08 8.71
C PHE A 182 13.27 38.99 9.60
N ASP A 183 14.00 40.11 9.69
CA ASP A 183 15.13 40.35 10.57
C ASP A 183 14.78 40.37 12.08
N ASP A 184 13.59 40.82 12.48
CA ASP A 184 13.13 40.81 13.88
C ASP A 184 12.71 39.40 14.34
N LEU A 185 11.99 38.66 13.49
CA LEU A 185 11.67 37.25 13.75
C LEU A 185 12.94 36.39 13.79
N ILE A 186 13.89 36.69 12.89
CA ILE A 186 15.24 36.12 12.93
C ILE A 186 15.92 36.50 14.25
N SER A 187 15.85 37.75 14.70
CA SER A 187 16.51 38.20 15.93
C SER A 187 15.94 37.52 17.18
N ILE A 188 14.61 37.38 17.27
CA ILE A 188 13.92 36.70 18.38
C ILE A 188 14.30 35.22 18.43
N ILE A 189 14.23 34.54 17.28
CA ILE A 189 14.55 33.11 17.20
C ILE A 189 16.06 32.90 17.39
N SER A 190 16.91 33.78 16.86
CA SER A 190 18.36 33.82 17.13
C SER A 190 18.64 33.90 18.63
N SER A 191 17.94 34.78 19.33
CA SER A 191 18.13 35.06 20.75
C SER A 191 17.69 33.87 21.61
N ALA A 192 16.50 33.32 21.32
CA ALA A 192 16.00 32.11 21.97
C ALA A 192 16.93 30.90 21.74
N LEU A 193 17.46 30.75 20.54
CA LEU A 193 18.37 29.66 20.19
C LEU A 193 19.77 29.83 20.78
N ARG A 194 20.30 31.05 20.79
CA ARG A 194 21.54 31.37 21.54
C ARG A 194 21.36 31.06 23.01
N HIS A 195 20.24 31.50 23.59
CA HIS A 195 19.92 31.23 24.98
C HIS A 195 19.83 29.72 25.27
N LEU A 196 19.18 28.94 24.40
CA LEU A 196 19.14 27.48 24.52
C LEU A 196 20.53 26.86 24.40
N LYS A 197 21.36 27.27 23.43
CA LYS A 197 22.74 26.78 23.28
C LYS A 197 23.61 27.12 24.50
N ASP A 198 23.48 28.33 25.04
CA ASP A 198 24.27 28.81 26.18
C ASP A 198 23.84 28.15 27.50
N LYS A 199 22.55 27.85 27.68
CA LYS A 199 22.00 27.16 28.85
C LYS A 199 22.20 25.65 28.84
N LEU A 200 22.56 25.06 27.70
CA LEU A 200 22.68 23.61 27.53
C LEU A 200 24.11 23.20 27.07
N PRO A 201 25.17 23.55 27.82
CA PRO A 201 26.58 23.44 27.40
C PRO A 201 27.10 22.00 27.20
N SER A 202 26.29 20.97 27.47
CA SER A 202 26.60 19.55 27.22
C SER A 202 25.92 18.97 25.98
N GLN A 203 25.14 19.75 25.25
CA GLN A 203 24.41 19.28 24.07
C GLN A 203 25.28 19.23 22.82
N LYS A 204 25.17 18.14 22.07
CA LYS A 204 25.87 17.92 20.81
C LYS A 204 25.03 18.36 19.61
N SER A 205 23.70 18.36 19.74
CA SER A 205 22.79 18.70 18.64
C SER A 205 21.42 19.18 19.12
N LEU A 206 20.88 20.21 18.45
CA LEU A 206 19.53 20.75 18.64
C LEU A 206 18.70 20.44 17.40
N ILE A 207 17.53 19.83 17.60
CA ILE A 207 16.70 19.32 16.52
C ILE A 207 15.26 19.79 16.71
N PHE A 208 14.64 20.28 15.64
CA PHE A 208 13.20 20.53 15.61
C PHE A 208 12.50 19.37 14.91
N ALA A 209 11.62 18.69 15.64
CA ALA A 209 10.80 17.61 15.12
C ALA A 209 9.36 18.11 14.92
N ILE A 210 8.94 18.24 13.67
CA ILE A 210 7.61 18.72 13.27
C ILE A 210 6.77 17.51 12.86
N ASP A 211 5.87 17.07 13.72
CA ASP A 211 4.99 15.91 13.49
C ASP A 211 3.62 16.32 12.93
N GLU A 212 3.01 15.41 12.17
CA GLU A 212 1.81 15.63 11.34
C GLU A 212 1.88 16.89 10.47
N SER A 213 3.08 17.15 9.97
CA SER A 213 3.43 18.35 9.22
C SER A 213 2.70 18.49 7.88
N ASN A 214 2.00 17.45 7.40
CA ASN A 214 1.04 17.57 6.30
C ASN A 214 -0.12 18.54 6.62
N VAL A 215 -0.50 18.66 7.90
CA VAL A 215 -1.48 19.64 8.38
C VAL A 215 -0.90 21.05 8.29
N ALA A 216 0.33 21.26 8.76
CA ALA A 216 1.02 22.55 8.64
C ALA A 216 1.31 22.94 7.18
N SER A 217 1.55 21.97 6.30
CA SER A 217 1.82 22.22 4.89
C SER A 217 0.59 22.72 4.14
N ASN A 218 -0.58 22.12 4.40
CA ASN A 218 -1.73 22.23 3.48
C ASN A 218 -3.02 22.74 4.13
N LYS A 219 -3.17 22.63 5.46
CA LYS A 219 -4.38 23.04 6.18
C LYS A 219 -4.15 24.36 6.94
N LEU A 220 -3.09 24.45 7.74
CA LEU A 220 -2.78 25.65 8.51
C LEU A 220 -2.26 26.75 7.59
N PHE A 221 -2.98 27.88 7.56
CA PHE A 221 -2.64 29.06 6.77
C PHE A 221 -2.40 28.71 5.27
N SER A 222 -3.22 27.82 4.72
CA SER A 222 -3.07 27.35 3.35
C SER A 222 -3.20 28.51 2.34
N GLY A 223 -2.18 28.67 1.50
CA GLY A 223 -2.10 29.73 0.49
C GLY A 223 -1.79 31.12 1.04
N TYR A 224 -1.51 31.22 2.34
CA TYR A 224 -1.13 32.45 3.02
C TYR A 224 0.32 32.83 2.75
N PHE A 225 1.21 31.82 2.71
CA PHE A 225 2.62 31.99 2.43
C PHE A 225 2.95 31.68 0.98
N ARG A 226 4.12 32.11 0.50
CA ARG A 226 4.63 31.79 -0.83
C ARG A 226 6.07 31.35 -0.75
N ASN A 227 6.46 30.38 -1.59
CA ASN A 227 7.87 30.03 -1.71
C ASN A 227 8.63 30.97 -2.67
N ILE A 228 9.94 30.79 -2.77
CA ILE A 228 10.85 31.50 -3.70
C ILE A 228 10.43 31.49 -5.18
N ASN A 229 9.55 30.57 -5.59
CA ASN A 229 8.99 30.51 -6.95
C ASN A 229 7.54 31.04 -7.01
N ASN A 230 7.13 31.83 -6.01
CA ASN A 230 5.83 32.48 -5.87
C ASN A 230 4.62 31.53 -5.74
N ASN A 231 4.83 30.24 -5.47
CA ASN A 231 3.76 29.27 -5.31
C ASN A 231 3.13 29.36 -3.91
N PRO A 232 1.79 29.27 -3.77
CA PRO A 232 1.12 29.31 -2.48
C PRO A 232 1.52 28.14 -1.57
N ARG A 233 1.60 28.40 -0.26
CA ARG A 233 2.10 27.51 0.80
C ARG A 233 1.38 27.71 2.13
N GLY A 234 1.43 26.69 2.99
CA GLY A 234 0.99 26.75 4.39
C GLY A 234 2.13 27.07 5.38
N LEU A 235 1.83 26.96 6.67
CA LEU A 235 2.73 27.29 7.80
C LEU A 235 4.08 26.54 7.78
N LEU A 236 4.13 25.35 7.20
CA LEU A 236 5.37 24.55 7.20
C LEU A 236 6.53 25.26 6.48
N THR A 237 6.26 25.99 5.40
CA THR A 237 7.30 26.66 4.60
C THR A 237 8.07 27.71 5.41
N PRO A 238 7.43 28.73 6.03
CA PRO A 238 8.15 29.71 6.84
C PRO A 238 8.86 29.07 8.05
N MET A 239 8.29 28.03 8.68
CA MET A 239 8.96 27.31 9.76
C MET A 239 10.31 26.71 9.30
N ILE A 240 10.33 26.06 8.13
CA ILE A 240 11.55 25.47 7.58
C ILE A 240 12.56 26.55 7.22
N GLU A 241 12.14 27.65 6.58
CA GLU A 241 13.03 28.73 6.17
C GLU A 241 13.74 29.35 7.38
N ILE A 242 12.98 29.66 8.44
CA ILE A 242 13.49 30.19 9.70
C ILE A 242 14.51 29.23 10.33
N LEU A 243 14.14 27.96 10.54
CA LEU A 243 15.01 26.98 11.21
C LEU A 243 16.32 26.77 10.44
N ARG A 244 16.30 26.90 9.11
CA ARG A 244 17.50 26.78 8.27
C ARG A 244 18.44 27.97 8.38
N LEU A 245 17.93 29.19 8.57
CA LEU A 245 18.76 30.37 8.82
C LEU A 245 19.62 30.19 10.08
N PHE A 246 19.13 29.41 11.03
CA PHE A 246 19.84 29.11 12.28
C PHE A 246 20.74 27.89 12.25
N GLU A 247 20.86 27.24 11.08
CA GLU A 247 21.58 25.98 10.94
C GLU A 247 21.15 24.98 12.02
N ILE A 248 19.84 24.73 12.07
CA ILE A 248 19.22 23.73 12.93
C ILE A 248 18.82 22.52 12.11
N SER A 249 19.04 21.34 12.68
CA SER A 249 18.59 20.08 12.10
C SER A 249 17.08 19.92 12.27
N ILE A 250 16.39 19.52 11.20
CA ILE A 250 14.92 19.42 11.18
C ILE A 250 14.51 17.98 10.86
N VAL A 251 13.59 17.43 11.65
CA VAL A 251 12.90 16.17 11.35
C VAL A 251 11.45 16.51 11.07
N ILE A 252 10.97 16.19 9.86
CA ILE A 252 9.61 16.46 9.41
C ILE A 252 8.90 15.12 9.28
N ALA A 253 7.88 14.89 10.11
CA ALA A 253 7.09 13.67 10.10
C ALA A 253 5.64 13.97 9.72
N GLY A 254 5.06 13.12 8.88
CA GLY A 254 3.67 13.27 8.46
C GLY A 254 3.13 11.99 7.87
N THR A 255 1.85 11.73 8.12
CA THR A 255 1.16 10.57 7.54
C THR A 255 0.80 10.79 6.07
N ALA A 256 0.60 12.06 5.68
CA ALA A 256 -0.01 12.42 4.40
C ALA A 256 0.87 13.14 3.38
N PHE A 257 2.20 12.96 3.43
CA PHE A 257 3.06 13.51 2.40
C PHE A 257 2.98 12.69 1.11
N THR A 258 2.12 13.09 0.17
CA THR A 258 2.23 12.60 -1.22
C THR A 258 3.67 12.80 -1.72
N LEU A 259 4.13 12.00 -2.69
CA LEU A 259 5.46 12.19 -3.29
C LEU A 259 5.65 13.64 -3.77
N LYS A 260 4.57 14.27 -4.25
CA LYS A 260 4.55 15.67 -4.64
C LYS A 260 4.65 16.62 -3.45
N GLN A 261 3.98 16.34 -2.33
CA GLN A 261 4.16 17.13 -1.11
C GLN A 261 5.58 17.01 -0.55
N GLY A 262 6.17 15.81 -0.58
CA GLY A 262 7.59 15.61 -0.27
C GLY A 262 8.50 16.40 -1.21
N SER A 263 8.16 16.47 -2.51
CA SER A 263 8.88 17.30 -3.48
C SER A 263 8.66 18.80 -3.27
N ASN A 264 7.48 19.21 -2.78
CA ASN A 264 7.16 20.59 -2.44
C ASN A 264 7.95 21.02 -1.20
N ILE A 265 8.00 20.19 -0.17
CA ILE A 265 8.86 20.43 0.99
C ILE A 265 10.33 20.48 0.58
N GLN A 266 10.77 19.57 -0.31
CA GLN A 266 12.14 19.63 -0.83
C GLN A 266 12.42 20.92 -1.61
N ARG A 267 11.43 21.44 -2.37
CA ARG A 267 11.52 22.74 -3.04
C ARG A 267 11.61 23.89 -2.04
N ASP A 268 10.89 23.80 -0.93
CA ASP A 268 10.92 24.80 0.15
C ASP A 268 12.26 24.75 0.91
N ILE A 269 12.92 23.59 0.96
CA ILE A 269 14.31 23.41 1.45
C ILE A 269 15.36 23.94 0.45
N GLY A 270 15.01 24.25 -0.81
CA GLY A 270 15.91 24.88 -1.78
C GLY A 270 17.05 24.00 -2.32
N LYS A 271 17.79 24.51 -3.31
CA LYS A 271 18.71 23.74 -4.19
C LYS A 271 20.02 23.26 -3.52
N GLY A 272 20.38 23.76 -2.33
CA GLY A 272 21.67 23.50 -1.67
C GLY A 272 21.68 22.41 -0.59
N SER A 273 20.52 21.90 -0.16
CA SER A 273 20.42 20.88 0.88
C SER A 273 19.40 19.82 0.48
N LYS A 274 19.85 18.57 0.26
CA LYS A 274 18.94 17.46 -0.03
C LYS A 274 18.35 16.91 1.27
N ALA A 275 17.02 16.95 1.39
CA ALA A 275 16.32 16.26 2.46
C ALA A 275 16.54 14.75 2.34
N LYS A 276 16.84 14.08 3.46
CA LYS A 276 16.99 12.62 3.52
C LYS A 276 15.64 11.99 3.85
N TYR A 277 15.16 11.10 2.99
CA TYR A 277 13.90 10.39 3.21
C TYR A 277 14.13 9.12 4.03
N ILE A 278 13.29 8.92 5.05
CA ILE A 278 13.13 7.64 5.74
C ILE A 278 11.71 7.18 5.52
N ILE A 279 11.56 6.18 4.66
CA ILE A 279 10.24 5.62 4.30
C ILE A 279 10.07 4.15 4.67
N ASN A 280 11.18 3.47 4.95
CA ASN A 280 11.19 2.07 5.35
C ASN A 280 11.11 1.98 6.88
N PHE A 281 9.89 1.90 7.40
CA PHE A 281 9.63 1.59 8.79
C PHE A 281 9.45 0.08 8.99
N ASN A 282 9.94 -0.42 10.11
CA ASN A 282 9.81 -1.82 10.48
C ASN A 282 8.36 -2.17 10.82
N THR A 283 7.91 -3.30 10.29
CA THR A 283 6.63 -3.91 10.65
C THR A 283 6.86 -5.16 11.50
N THR A 284 5.87 -5.49 12.32
CA THR A 284 5.85 -6.73 13.11
C THR A 284 5.50 -7.88 12.19
N ALA A 285 6.45 -8.79 11.95
CA ALA A 285 6.18 -10.06 11.27
C ALA A 285 5.40 -11.02 12.17
N SER A 286 4.80 -12.08 11.60
CA SER A 286 4.05 -13.11 12.34
C SER A 286 4.80 -13.64 13.58
N LYS A 287 6.05 -14.11 13.42
CA LYS A 287 6.90 -14.55 14.54
C LYS A 287 7.23 -13.44 15.55
N GLY A 288 7.11 -12.18 15.14
CA GLY A 288 7.38 -11.00 15.95
C GLY A 288 6.22 -10.59 16.85
N VAL A 289 4.96 -10.99 16.56
CA VAL A 289 3.77 -10.61 17.33
C VAL A 289 3.86 -11.10 18.77
N LYS A 290 4.02 -12.42 18.95
CA LYS A 290 4.18 -13.04 20.27
C LYS A 290 5.38 -12.47 21.02
N ALA A 291 6.52 -12.35 20.34
CA ALA A 291 7.75 -11.81 20.91
C ALA A 291 7.60 -10.34 21.34
N TYR A 292 6.77 -9.55 20.67
CA TYR A 292 6.48 -8.17 21.06
C TYR A 292 5.65 -8.12 22.35
N ILE A 293 4.54 -8.85 22.39
CA ILE A 293 3.62 -8.86 23.53
C ILE A 293 4.31 -9.41 24.77
N MET A 294 5.08 -10.50 24.62
CA MET A 294 5.86 -11.13 25.70
C MET A 294 6.93 -10.21 26.31
N ARG A 295 7.24 -9.05 25.72
CA ARG A 295 8.09 -8.04 26.38
C ARG A 295 7.37 -7.39 27.55
N TYR A 296 6.06 -7.17 27.41
CA TYR A 296 5.24 -6.41 28.36
C TYR A 296 4.38 -7.30 29.24
N LEU A 297 3.89 -8.41 28.68
CA LEU A 297 2.90 -9.27 29.29
C LEU A 297 3.42 -10.71 29.45
N GLU A 298 2.93 -11.41 30.47
CA GLU A 298 3.18 -12.84 30.68
C GLU A 298 2.16 -13.65 29.88
N LEU A 299 2.63 -14.52 28.98
CA LEU A 299 1.82 -15.33 28.07
C LEU A 299 2.13 -16.84 28.15
N SER A 300 2.89 -17.30 29.16
CA SER A 300 3.32 -18.70 29.33
C SER A 300 2.18 -19.71 29.16
N ASP A 301 0.99 -19.37 29.63
CA ASP A 301 -0.17 -20.26 29.67
C ASP A 301 -1.16 -20.01 28.51
N CYS A 302 -0.74 -19.24 27.51
CA CYS A 302 -1.57 -18.85 26.37
C CYS A 302 -0.96 -19.29 25.04
N LYS A 303 -1.84 -19.63 24.11
CA LYS A 303 -1.52 -19.98 22.73
C LYS A 303 -2.14 -18.95 21.79
N ILE A 304 -1.41 -17.87 21.55
CA ILE A 304 -1.83 -16.81 20.62
C ILE A 304 -1.95 -17.33 19.18
N ASP A 305 -1.10 -18.28 18.81
CA ASP A 305 -1.05 -18.84 17.46
C ASP A 305 -2.27 -19.74 17.15
N ASP A 306 -3.02 -20.17 18.17
CA ASP A 306 -4.27 -20.92 18.02
C ASP A 306 -5.48 -20.00 17.74
N ILE A 307 -5.31 -18.68 17.90
CA ILE A 307 -6.38 -17.69 17.69
C ILE A 307 -6.40 -17.30 16.21
N GLU A 308 -7.51 -17.54 15.52
CA GLU A 308 -7.62 -17.32 14.07
C GLU A 308 -7.27 -15.87 13.66
N ASP A 309 -7.79 -14.89 14.39
CA ASP A 309 -7.61 -13.46 14.10
C ASP A 309 -6.20 -12.96 14.41
N SER A 310 -5.35 -13.76 15.07
CA SER A 310 -3.96 -13.38 15.36
C SER A 310 -3.14 -13.10 14.08
N LYS A 311 -3.52 -13.71 12.94
CA LYS A 311 -2.91 -13.44 11.63
C LYS A 311 -3.01 -11.97 11.20
N TYR A 312 -4.03 -11.26 11.67
CA TYR A 312 -4.28 -9.85 11.36
C TYR A 312 -3.50 -8.87 12.25
N LEU A 313 -2.80 -9.37 13.27
CA LEU A 313 -1.92 -8.57 14.13
C LEU A 313 -0.54 -8.30 13.50
N VAL A 314 -0.26 -8.91 12.35
CA VAL A 314 0.95 -8.67 11.56
C VAL A 314 0.85 -7.31 10.88
N GLY A 315 1.89 -6.48 10.95
CA GLY A 315 1.90 -5.17 10.32
C GLY A 315 2.42 -4.07 11.23
N ARG A 316 1.71 -2.94 11.28
CA ARG A 316 2.18 -1.75 11.99
C ARG A 316 2.24 -1.93 13.52
N PRO A 317 3.24 -1.36 14.22
CA PRO A 317 3.37 -1.48 15.68
C PRO A 317 2.14 -1.03 16.48
N ARG A 318 1.33 -0.11 15.96
CA ARG A 318 0.09 0.35 16.63
C ARG A 318 -0.89 -0.80 16.94
N LEU A 319 -0.92 -1.86 16.13
CA LEU A 319 -1.72 -3.07 16.39
C LEU A 319 -1.38 -3.66 17.77
N MET A 320 -0.09 -3.68 18.13
CA MET A 320 0.39 -4.25 19.39
C MET A 320 0.06 -3.37 20.59
N ALA A 321 0.16 -2.04 20.45
CA ALA A 321 -0.26 -1.11 21.51
C ALA A 321 -1.73 -1.32 21.85
N ARG A 322 -2.58 -1.40 20.82
CA ARG A 322 -4.02 -1.60 20.98
C ARG A 322 -4.31 -2.94 21.64
N LEU A 323 -3.63 -4.01 21.21
CA LEU A 323 -3.80 -5.32 21.82
C LEU A 323 -3.45 -5.32 23.32
N ILE A 324 -2.34 -4.70 23.72
CA ILE A 324 -1.98 -4.58 25.15
C ILE A 324 -3.08 -3.84 25.91
N LYS A 325 -3.61 -2.74 25.35
CA LYS A 325 -4.74 -2.00 25.95
C LYS A 325 -5.98 -2.89 26.08
N GLU A 326 -6.35 -3.64 25.04
CA GLU A 326 -7.52 -4.50 25.09
C GLU A 326 -7.35 -5.68 26.05
N ILE A 327 -6.14 -6.23 26.21
CA ILE A 327 -5.86 -7.25 27.24
C ILE A 327 -6.07 -6.66 28.63
N ILE A 328 -5.52 -5.47 28.91
CA ILE A 328 -5.72 -4.77 30.19
C ILE A 328 -7.21 -4.54 30.46
N ASN A 329 -7.95 -4.09 29.45
CA ASN A 329 -9.39 -3.83 29.58
C ASN A 329 -10.20 -5.11 29.80
N ALA A 330 -9.89 -6.17 29.05
CA ALA A 330 -10.57 -7.45 29.16
C ALA A 330 -10.30 -8.10 30.53
N GLU A 331 -9.09 -7.99 31.05
CA GLU A 331 -8.71 -8.49 32.38
C GLU A 331 -9.45 -7.76 33.52
N LYS A 332 -9.75 -6.46 33.36
CA LYS A 332 -10.54 -5.70 34.35
C LYS A 332 -12.00 -6.17 34.47
N VAL A 333 -12.53 -6.78 33.40
CA VAL A 333 -13.97 -7.09 33.28
C VAL A 333 -14.24 -8.60 33.40
N SER A 334 -13.27 -9.45 33.05
CA SER A 334 -13.48 -10.90 32.93
C SER A 334 -13.00 -11.70 34.15
N GLN A 335 -13.82 -12.66 34.60
CA GLN A 335 -13.43 -13.74 35.53
C GLN A 335 -12.98 -15.02 34.80
N GLU A 336 -12.95 -15.02 33.46
CA GLU A 336 -12.62 -16.19 32.65
C GLU A 336 -11.13 -16.52 32.66
N ASN A 337 -10.73 -17.67 32.13
CA ASN A 337 -9.32 -18.05 32.08
C ASN A 337 -8.49 -17.13 31.16
N LYS A 338 -7.16 -17.19 31.33
CA LYS A 338 -6.20 -16.32 30.64
C LYS A 338 -6.25 -16.46 29.11
N GLN A 339 -6.55 -17.64 28.57
CA GLN A 339 -6.65 -17.86 27.12
C GLN A 339 -7.87 -17.13 26.53
N MET A 340 -9.04 -17.20 27.19
CA MET A 340 -10.26 -16.52 26.75
C MET A 340 -10.12 -15.00 26.77
N VAL A 341 -9.46 -14.44 27.79
CA VAL A 341 -9.16 -13.00 27.85
C VAL A 341 -8.30 -12.57 26.67
N LEU A 342 -7.29 -13.38 26.30
CA LEU A 342 -6.45 -13.11 25.14
C LEU A 342 -7.24 -13.19 23.82
N GLU A 343 -8.03 -14.24 23.62
CA GLU A 343 -8.91 -14.41 22.45
C GLU A 343 -9.86 -13.23 22.25
N TYR A 344 -10.55 -12.83 23.32
CA TYR A 344 -11.43 -11.66 23.30
C TYR A 344 -10.68 -10.38 22.92
N ALA A 345 -9.50 -10.14 23.52
CA ALA A 345 -8.71 -8.95 23.25
C ALA A 345 -8.15 -8.91 21.82
N VAL A 346 -7.73 -10.06 21.27
CA VAL A 346 -7.29 -10.18 19.88
C VAL A 346 -8.43 -9.84 18.93
N ASN A 347 -9.59 -10.50 19.08
CA ASN A 347 -10.74 -10.29 18.20
C ASN A 347 -11.22 -8.84 18.28
N LYS A 348 -11.32 -8.26 19.47
CA LYS A 348 -11.73 -6.86 19.66
C LYS A 348 -10.74 -5.86 19.04
N THR A 349 -9.43 -6.13 19.16
CA THR A 349 -8.39 -5.31 18.54
C THR A 349 -8.52 -5.32 17.02
N VAL A 350 -8.64 -6.51 16.43
CA VAL A 350 -8.77 -6.70 14.99
C VAL A 350 -10.04 -6.04 14.48
N GLN A 351 -11.19 -6.31 15.09
CA GLN A 351 -12.48 -5.74 14.67
C GLN A 351 -12.49 -4.22 14.72
N SER A 352 -11.97 -3.61 15.79
CA SER A 352 -12.01 -2.16 15.87
C SER A 352 -11.11 -1.49 14.84
N ILE A 353 -9.93 -2.05 14.55
CA ILE A 353 -9.04 -1.48 13.53
C ILE A 353 -9.59 -1.74 12.13
N LYS A 354 -10.22 -2.90 11.92
CA LYS A 354 -10.93 -3.24 10.69
C LYS A 354 -11.99 -2.18 10.37
N ASN A 355 -12.85 -1.87 11.34
CA ASN A 355 -13.89 -0.84 11.18
C ASN A 355 -13.28 0.52 10.88
N ASP A 356 -12.27 0.97 11.65
CA ASP A 356 -11.59 2.26 11.41
C ASP A 356 -11.01 2.34 9.98
N MET A 357 -10.48 1.24 9.44
CA MET A 357 -9.95 1.19 8.07
C MET A 357 -11.03 1.12 7.00
N MET A 358 -12.12 0.40 7.28
CA MET A 358 -13.29 0.33 6.40
C MET A 358 -13.91 1.71 6.22
N ASP A 359 -14.21 2.41 7.33
CA ASP A 359 -14.81 3.74 7.31
C ASP A 359 -13.98 4.72 6.46
N HIS A 360 -12.66 4.74 6.64
CA HIS A 360 -11.79 5.63 5.86
C HIS A 360 -11.71 5.24 4.38
N LEU A 361 -11.66 3.94 4.05
CA LEU A 361 -11.62 3.50 2.66
C LEU A 361 -12.96 3.74 1.97
N GLU A 362 -14.09 3.52 2.65
CA GLU A 362 -15.44 3.80 2.14
C GLU A 362 -15.62 5.27 1.76
N VAL A 363 -15.08 6.22 2.54
CA VAL A 363 -15.07 7.65 2.18
C VAL A 363 -14.36 7.89 0.83
N ILE A 364 -13.22 7.22 0.60
CA ILE A 364 -12.47 7.35 -0.67
C ILE A 364 -13.26 6.72 -1.82
N VAL A 365 -13.84 5.54 -1.59
CA VAL A 365 -14.63 4.81 -2.60
C VAL A 365 -15.88 5.61 -2.98
N ASN A 366 -16.67 6.07 -2.00
CA ASN A 366 -17.86 6.87 -2.27
C ASN A 366 -17.50 8.12 -3.07
N LYS A 367 -16.44 8.85 -2.68
CA LYS A 367 -15.96 10.00 -3.46
C LYS A 367 -15.63 9.62 -4.91
N ALA A 368 -14.97 8.48 -5.14
CA ALA A 368 -14.57 8.04 -6.47
C ALA A 368 -15.76 7.68 -7.38
N TYR A 369 -16.84 7.15 -6.81
CA TYR A 369 -18.00 6.66 -7.57
C TYR A 369 -19.21 7.62 -7.58
N GLU A 370 -19.17 8.71 -6.80
CA GLU A 370 -20.24 9.70 -6.75
C GLU A 370 -20.34 10.60 -8.01
N LYS A 371 -19.23 10.89 -8.70
CA LYS A 371 -19.22 11.79 -9.88
C LYS A 371 -18.35 11.26 -11.02
N GLU A 372 -18.76 11.59 -12.25
CA GLU A 372 -18.08 11.21 -13.50
C GLU A 372 -17.06 12.26 -13.98
N ASP A 373 -16.33 12.90 -13.08
CA ASP A 373 -15.22 13.80 -13.46
C ASP A 373 -13.88 13.05 -13.62
N TRP A 374 -12.88 13.75 -14.17
CA TRP A 374 -11.57 13.18 -14.49
C TRP A 374 -10.76 12.77 -13.24
N GLU A 375 -10.82 13.53 -12.14
CA GLU A 375 -10.12 13.19 -10.89
C GLU A 375 -10.69 11.88 -10.32
N ASN A 376 -12.02 11.77 -10.31
CA ASN A 376 -12.70 10.57 -9.86
C ASN A 376 -12.47 9.37 -10.79
N ALA A 377 -12.38 9.58 -12.10
CA ALA A 377 -12.05 8.52 -13.05
C ALA A 377 -10.65 7.93 -12.78
N GLU A 378 -9.67 8.76 -12.44
CA GLU A 378 -8.33 8.27 -12.09
C GLU A 378 -8.33 7.53 -10.75
N LEU A 379 -9.05 8.05 -9.76
CA LEU A 379 -9.23 7.37 -8.47
C LEU A 379 -9.90 6.00 -8.62
N ARG A 380 -10.90 5.86 -9.52
CA ARG A 380 -11.52 4.56 -9.83
C ARG A 380 -10.51 3.57 -10.41
N LYS A 381 -9.61 3.99 -11.31
CA LYS A 381 -8.54 3.11 -11.85
C LYS A 381 -7.56 2.67 -10.77
N ILE A 382 -7.23 3.57 -9.84
CA ILE A 382 -6.37 3.26 -8.68
C ILE A 382 -7.05 2.23 -7.78
N LEU A 383 -8.34 2.42 -7.46
CA LEU A 383 -9.12 1.47 -6.65
C LEU A 383 -9.29 0.11 -7.35
N MET A 384 -9.51 0.10 -8.66
CA MET A 384 -9.54 -1.12 -9.48
C MET A 384 -8.22 -1.89 -9.37
N THR A 385 -7.11 -1.19 -9.61
CA THR A 385 -5.77 -1.76 -9.52
C THR A 385 -5.45 -2.24 -8.10
N LEU A 386 -5.85 -1.49 -7.09
CA LEU A 386 -5.74 -1.88 -5.69
C LEU A 386 -6.49 -3.19 -5.41
N PHE A 387 -7.74 -3.30 -5.86
CA PHE A 387 -8.58 -4.48 -5.66
C PHE A 387 -7.98 -5.72 -6.33
N ILE A 388 -7.59 -5.60 -7.61
CA ILE A 388 -6.92 -6.66 -8.37
C ILE A 388 -5.65 -7.10 -7.63
N ASN A 389 -4.81 -6.16 -7.21
CA ASN A 389 -3.56 -6.49 -6.54
C ASN A 389 -3.75 -7.13 -5.17
N CYS A 390 -4.72 -6.68 -4.37
CA CYS A 390 -5.05 -7.33 -3.10
C CYS A 390 -5.65 -8.73 -3.30
N TRP A 391 -6.32 -8.98 -4.41
CA TRP A 391 -6.89 -10.30 -4.71
C TRP A 391 -5.84 -11.28 -5.24
N PHE A 392 -5.06 -10.86 -6.23
CA PHE A 392 -4.20 -11.76 -7.00
C PHE A 392 -2.71 -11.61 -6.70
N PHE A 393 -2.26 -10.45 -6.21
CA PHE A 393 -0.84 -10.07 -6.21
C PHE A 393 -0.29 -9.64 -4.84
N ASP A 394 -0.90 -10.10 -3.74
CA ASP A 394 -0.49 -9.79 -2.35
C ASP A 394 -0.36 -8.28 -2.09
N GLY A 395 -1.27 -7.50 -2.70
CA GLY A 395 -1.40 -6.05 -2.55
C GLY A 395 -0.20 -5.24 -3.07
N TYR A 396 0.67 -5.82 -3.91
CA TYR A 396 1.78 -5.09 -4.52
C TYR A 396 1.30 -4.19 -5.67
N VAL A 397 1.68 -2.91 -5.66
CA VAL A 397 1.39 -1.98 -6.75
C VAL A 397 2.67 -1.32 -7.26
N SER A 398 2.76 -1.10 -8.57
CA SER A 398 3.99 -0.71 -9.25
C SER A 398 4.27 0.80 -9.20
N LYS A 399 5.51 1.21 -9.50
CA LYS A 399 5.96 2.61 -9.50
C LYS A 399 5.18 3.51 -10.47
N SER A 400 4.77 2.98 -11.62
CA SER A 400 4.05 3.74 -12.66
C SER A 400 2.64 4.17 -12.24
N GLU A 401 2.12 3.62 -11.14
CA GLU A 401 0.75 3.80 -10.67
C GLU A 401 0.70 4.64 -9.37
N ILE A 402 1.72 5.49 -9.14
CA ILE A 402 1.76 6.41 -7.99
C ILE A 402 1.62 7.85 -8.43
N ASP A 403 0.56 8.48 -7.96
CA ASP A 403 0.28 9.90 -8.07
C ASP A 403 -0.23 10.46 -6.73
N ASP A 404 -0.71 11.72 -6.74
CA ASP A 404 -1.30 12.34 -5.55
C ASP A 404 -2.57 11.63 -5.07
N ASP A 405 -3.33 11.01 -5.98
CA ASP A 405 -4.59 10.33 -5.67
C ASP A 405 -4.34 9.00 -4.96
N SER A 406 -3.30 8.27 -5.38
CA SER A 406 -2.87 7.04 -4.72
C SER A 406 -2.33 7.27 -3.29
N ALA A 407 -1.85 8.48 -2.98
CA ALA A 407 -1.40 8.82 -1.63
C ALA A 407 -2.54 8.84 -0.61
N LYS A 408 -3.79 9.05 -1.05
CA LYS A 408 -4.99 8.92 -0.20
C LYS A 408 -5.08 7.53 0.45
N LEU A 409 -4.53 6.49 -0.19
CA LEU A 409 -4.46 5.12 0.35
C LEU A 409 -3.46 4.98 1.51
N VAL A 410 -2.41 5.80 1.53
CA VAL A 410 -1.46 5.87 2.64
C VAL A 410 -2.09 6.63 3.81
N ASP A 411 -2.87 7.67 3.51
CA ASP A 411 -3.55 8.52 4.49
C ASP A 411 -4.61 7.73 5.28
N CYS A 412 -5.43 6.94 4.60
CA CYS A 412 -6.41 6.06 5.24
C CYS A 412 -5.76 4.83 5.91
N GLY A 413 -4.43 4.68 5.81
CA GLY A 413 -3.68 3.62 6.47
C GLY A 413 -3.83 2.23 5.83
N ILE A 414 -4.24 2.18 4.55
CA ILE A 414 -4.38 0.95 3.76
C ILE A 414 -3.02 0.56 3.15
N ALA A 415 -2.31 1.51 2.54
CA ALA A 415 -1.08 1.24 1.78
C ALA A 415 0.15 1.88 2.41
N SER A 416 1.30 1.21 2.36
CA SER A 416 2.60 1.75 2.79
C SER A 416 3.46 2.16 1.60
N LEU A 417 4.15 3.30 1.67
CA LEU A 417 5.17 3.64 0.69
C LEU A 417 6.49 2.91 0.97
N LYS A 418 7.13 2.44 -0.08
CA LYS A 418 8.42 1.77 -0.12
C LYS A 418 9.33 2.41 -1.15
N SER A 419 10.63 2.16 -1.01
CA SER A 419 11.60 2.47 -2.05
C SER A 419 12.59 1.34 -2.25
N ASP A 420 12.90 1.07 -3.51
CA ASP A 420 14.00 0.19 -3.95
C ASP A 420 14.78 0.88 -5.08
N LYS A 421 16.11 0.98 -4.97
CA LYS A 421 17.01 1.58 -5.99
C LYS A 421 16.46 2.87 -6.64
N ASP A 422 16.12 3.86 -5.81
CA ASP A 422 15.53 5.16 -6.19
C ASP A 422 14.09 5.13 -6.75
N GLU A 423 13.51 3.94 -6.90
CA GLU A 423 12.11 3.75 -7.25
C GLU A 423 11.26 3.77 -5.99
N LYS A 424 10.24 4.62 -5.95
CA LYS A 424 9.23 4.61 -4.89
C LYS A 424 8.00 3.86 -5.39
N PHE A 425 7.31 3.12 -4.53
CA PHE A 425 6.08 2.36 -4.83
C PHE A 425 5.22 2.28 -3.57
N TRP A 426 3.92 2.08 -3.70
CA TRP A 426 3.05 1.76 -2.57
C TRP A 426 2.68 0.29 -2.58
N GLN A 427 2.50 -0.28 -1.39
CA GLN A 427 2.19 -1.69 -1.21
C GLN A 427 1.22 -1.87 -0.04
N VAL A 428 0.23 -2.72 -0.23
CA VAL A 428 -0.68 -3.20 0.81
C VAL A 428 -0.20 -4.58 1.25
N LYS A 429 0.54 -4.64 2.36
CA LYS A 429 1.12 -5.89 2.87
C LYS A 429 0.52 -6.33 4.21
N GLU A 430 -0.17 -5.43 4.91
CA GLU A 430 -0.81 -5.75 6.17
C GLU A 430 -2.01 -6.67 5.88
N PRO A 431 -2.07 -7.92 6.44
CA PRO A 431 -3.15 -8.85 6.11
C PRO A 431 -4.55 -8.28 6.37
N LEU A 432 -4.67 -7.47 7.43
CA LEU A 432 -5.92 -6.77 7.75
C LEU A 432 -6.29 -5.74 6.69
N ALA A 433 -5.31 -5.01 6.14
CA ALA A 433 -5.55 -4.05 5.07
C ALA A 433 -5.99 -4.73 3.77
N ILE A 434 -5.39 -5.88 3.45
CA ILE A 434 -5.81 -6.71 2.30
C ILE A 434 -7.28 -7.13 2.48
N ASP A 435 -7.65 -7.64 3.66
CA ASP A 435 -9.03 -8.06 3.95
C ASP A 435 -10.02 -6.89 3.86
N VAL A 436 -9.68 -5.73 4.41
CA VAL A 436 -10.50 -4.50 4.34
C VAL A 436 -10.72 -4.08 2.89
N VAL A 437 -9.67 -4.02 2.07
CA VAL A 437 -9.79 -3.67 0.65
C VAL A 437 -10.73 -4.64 -0.07
N LYS A 438 -10.55 -5.94 0.17
CA LYS A 438 -11.40 -6.97 -0.42
C LYS A 438 -12.86 -6.78 -0.02
N ILE A 439 -13.16 -6.45 1.23
CA ILE A 439 -14.53 -6.27 1.73
C ILE A 439 -15.17 -5.02 1.14
N VAL A 440 -14.52 -3.86 1.28
CA VAL A 440 -15.09 -2.57 0.89
C VAL A 440 -15.35 -2.50 -0.62
N LEU A 441 -14.38 -2.94 -1.43
CA LEU A 441 -14.48 -2.88 -2.89
C LEU A 441 -15.29 -4.01 -3.51
N ARG A 442 -15.68 -5.03 -2.74
CA ARG A 442 -16.59 -6.09 -3.22
C ARG A 442 -17.97 -5.54 -3.60
N SER A 443 -18.39 -4.44 -2.97
CA SER A 443 -19.63 -3.74 -3.32
C SER A 443 -19.59 -3.15 -4.74
N GLN A 444 -18.40 -2.84 -5.24
CA GLN A 444 -18.18 -2.25 -6.57
C GLN A 444 -17.89 -3.31 -7.62
N TYR A 445 -17.13 -4.34 -7.23
CA TYR A 445 -16.69 -5.42 -8.12
C TYR A 445 -17.24 -6.75 -7.61
N ASN A 446 -18.39 -7.15 -8.16
CA ASN A 446 -19.12 -8.38 -7.77
C ASN A 446 -18.21 -9.62 -7.74
N LYS A 447 -17.27 -9.70 -8.68
CA LYS A 447 -16.22 -10.72 -8.75
C LYS A 447 -14.85 -10.07 -8.97
N PRO A 448 -13.76 -10.65 -8.45
CA PRO A 448 -12.40 -10.14 -8.64
C PRO A 448 -11.89 -10.27 -10.08
N THR A 449 -12.43 -11.23 -10.83
CA THR A 449 -12.09 -11.48 -12.24
C THR A 449 -12.56 -10.35 -13.16
N GLU A 450 -13.74 -9.78 -12.91
CA GLU A 450 -14.33 -8.73 -13.74
C GLU A 450 -13.43 -7.50 -13.94
N PRO A 451 -12.95 -6.81 -12.88
CA PRO A 451 -12.03 -5.69 -13.05
C PRO A 451 -10.67 -6.10 -13.63
N LEU A 452 -10.23 -7.33 -13.38
CA LEU A 452 -8.99 -7.86 -13.97
C LEU A 452 -9.12 -7.98 -15.49
N ILE A 453 -10.21 -8.59 -15.97
CA ILE A 453 -10.49 -8.75 -17.40
C ILE A 453 -10.64 -7.39 -18.07
N GLU A 454 -11.37 -6.45 -17.44
CA GLU A 454 -11.51 -5.08 -17.93
C GLU A 454 -10.16 -4.38 -18.10
N LYS A 455 -9.30 -4.43 -17.07
CA LYS A 455 -7.95 -3.84 -17.11
C LYS A 455 -7.11 -4.45 -18.23
N LEU A 456 -7.04 -5.78 -18.32
CA LEU A 456 -6.22 -6.47 -19.32
C LEU A 456 -6.73 -6.24 -20.75
N LEU A 457 -8.05 -6.21 -20.98
CA LEU A 457 -8.62 -5.87 -22.28
C LEU A 457 -8.30 -4.42 -22.68
N TYR A 458 -8.38 -3.49 -21.74
CA TYR A 458 -7.97 -2.11 -21.99
C TYR A 458 -6.49 -2.02 -22.38
N GLU A 459 -5.60 -2.65 -21.62
CA GLU A 459 -4.16 -2.69 -21.92
C GLU A 459 -3.87 -3.34 -23.27
N LEU A 460 -4.58 -4.43 -23.60
CA LEU A 460 -4.46 -5.12 -24.89
C LEU A 460 -4.93 -4.23 -26.05
N ARG A 461 -6.01 -3.45 -25.89
CA ARG A 461 -6.45 -2.48 -26.91
C ARG A 461 -5.43 -1.38 -27.15
N GLN A 462 -4.84 -0.84 -26.07
CA GLN A 462 -3.80 0.20 -26.18
C GLN A 462 -2.51 -0.33 -26.83
N SER A 463 -2.35 -1.65 -26.91
CA SER A 463 -1.15 -2.29 -27.41
C SER A 463 -0.86 -2.14 -28.90
N ALA A 464 -1.70 -1.41 -29.66
CA ALA A 464 -1.39 -0.99 -31.02
C ALA A 464 0.01 -0.37 -31.17
N TYR A 465 0.57 0.20 -30.09
CA TYR A 465 1.91 0.81 -30.03
C TYR A 465 2.98 -0.03 -29.30
N TYR A 466 2.67 -1.24 -28.83
CA TYR A 466 3.59 -2.11 -28.08
C TYR A 466 4.20 -3.24 -28.95
N SER A 467 5.31 -3.82 -28.47
CA SER A 467 5.93 -5.00 -29.10
C SER A 467 5.02 -6.23 -29.06
N ASN A 468 5.16 -7.14 -30.04
CA ASN A 468 4.43 -8.42 -30.06
C ASN A 468 4.61 -9.24 -28.77
N ILE A 469 5.76 -9.12 -28.11
CA ILE A 469 6.05 -9.78 -26.83
C ILE A 469 5.13 -9.25 -25.72
N SER A 470 4.93 -7.93 -25.65
CA SER A 470 4.04 -7.30 -24.66
C SER A 470 2.59 -7.69 -24.88
N LYS A 471 2.15 -7.78 -26.15
CA LYS A 471 0.79 -8.26 -26.51
C LYS A 471 0.57 -9.69 -26.04
N GLY A 472 1.52 -10.58 -26.34
CA GLY A 472 1.48 -11.99 -25.91
C GLY A 472 1.41 -12.12 -24.38
N PHE A 473 2.19 -11.33 -23.64
CA PHE A 473 2.16 -11.35 -22.18
C PHE A 473 0.80 -10.95 -21.61
N ILE A 474 0.18 -9.86 -22.11
CA ILE A 474 -1.16 -9.43 -21.68
C ILE A 474 -2.20 -10.50 -22.03
N TRP A 475 -2.09 -11.10 -23.23
CA TRP A 475 -2.97 -12.17 -23.68
C TRP A 475 -2.92 -13.40 -22.77
N GLU A 476 -1.71 -13.85 -22.39
CA GLU A 476 -1.51 -14.97 -21.47
C GLU A 476 -2.24 -14.74 -20.13
N TYR A 477 -2.12 -13.55 -19.53
CA TYR A 477 -2.85 -13.24 -18.29
C TYR A 477 -4.35 -13.10 -18.47
N LEU A 478 -4.81 -12.63 -19.63
CA LEU A 478 -6.22 -12.48 -19.91
C LEU A 478 -6.92 -13.84 -19.93
N VAL A 479 -6.34 -14.83 -20.61
CA VAL A 479 -6.92 -16.18 -20.64
C VAL A 479 -6.85 -16.87 -19.27
N ILE A 480 -5.75 -16.68 -18.53
CA ILE A 480 -5.60 -17.19 -17.15
C ILE A 480 -6.62 -16.56 -16.20
N GLY A 481 -6.79 -15.23 -16.25
CA GLY A 481 -7.75 -14.53 -15.41
C GLY A 481 -9.18 -14.99 -15.68
N ARG A 482 -9.50 -15.27 -16.96
CA ARG A 482 -10.84 -15.73 -17.35
C ARG A 482 -11.14 -17.16 -16.91
N LEU A 483 -10.13 -18.02 -16.79
CA LEU A 483 -10.32 -19.40 -16.32
C LEU A 483 -10.96 -19.45 -14.92
N MET A 484 -10.71 -18.45 -14.09
CA MET A 484 -11.21 -18.39 -12.72
C MET A 484 -12.73 -18.23 -12.65
N ASP A 485 -13.37 -17.75 -13.72
CA ASP A 485 -14.83 -17.68 -13.79
C ASP A 485 -15.49 -19.06 -13.93
N PHE A 486 -14.71 -20.10 -14.26
CA PHE A 486 -15.13 -21.50 -14.33
C PHE A 486 -14.84 -22.27 -13.03
N ASN A 487 -14.39 -21.57 -11.97
CA ASN A 487 -14.19 -22.20 -10.67
C ASN A 487 -15.47 -22.89 -10.15
N GLY A 488 -15.29 -24.07 -9.55
CA GLY A 488 -16.37 -24.93 -9.06
C GLY A 488 -16.88 -25.93 -10.10
N LYS A 489 -16.52 -25.78 -11.38
CA LYS A 489 -16.84 -26.76 -12.43
C LYS A 489 -15.79 -27.87 -12.46
N THR A 490 -16.23 -29.07 -12.80
CA THR A 490 -15.36 -30.17 -13.19
C THR A 490 -14.76 -29.90 -14.57
N VAL A 491 -13.65 -30.56 -14.89
CA VAL A 491 -13.05 -30.49 -16.23
C VAL A 491 -14.04 -30.92 -17.30
N SER A 492 -14.85 -31.95 -17.03
CA SER A 492 -15.90 -32.41 -17.95
C SER A 492 -16.96 -31.32 -18.21
N GLU A 493 -17.49 -30.71 -17.16
CA GLU A 493 -18.47 -29.62 -17.28
C GLU A 493 -17.90 -28.40 -18.04
N PHE A 494 -16.64 -28.05 -17.77
CA PHE A 494 -15.96 -26.97 -18.47
C PHE A 494 -15.81 -27.26 -19.98
N VAL A 495 -15.38 -28.47 -20.35
CA VAL A 495 -15.20 -28.84 -21.76
C VAL A 495 -16.55 -28.85 -22.49
N ASN A 496 -17.60 -29.38 -21.88
CA ASN A 496 -18.96 -29.39 -22.45
C ASN A 496 -19.53 -27.97 -22.60
N GLU A 497 -19.24 -27.06 -21.68
CA GLU A 497 -19.66 -25.66 -21.82
C GLU A 497 -19.00 -24.97 -23.03
N ILE A 498 -17.74 -25.30 -23.33
CA ILE A 498 -17.02 -24.69 -24.45
C ILE A 498 -17.41 -25.32 -25.79
N TYR A 499 -17.60 -26.65 -25.86
CA TYR A 499 -17.80 -27.34 -27.14
C TYR A 499 -19.19 -27.98 -27.34
N GLY A 500 -20.09 -27.91 -26.34
CA GLY A 500 -21.39 -28.58 -26.35
C GLY A 500 -21.30 -30.06 -25.96
N ASP A 501 -22.42 -30.78 -26.01
CA ASP A 501 -22.52 -32.16 -25.48
C ASP A 501 -21.98 -33.26 -26.41
N ASP A 502 -21.67 -32.96 -27.69
CA ASP A 502 -21.20 -33.93 -28.69
C ASP A 502 -19.68 -34.23 -28.61
N GLN A 503 -19.11 -34.19 -27.40
CA GLN A 503 -17.66 -34.32 -27.19
C GLN A 503 -17.13 -35.75 -27.18
N PRO A 504 -15.82 -35.93 -27.46
CA PRO A 504 -15.17 -37.23 -27.36
C PRO A 504 -15.24 -37.77 -25.93
N HIS A 505 -15.20 -39.11 -25.81
CA HIS A 505 -15.18 -39.80 -24.52
C HIS A 505 -14.04 -39.25 -23.63
N MET A 506 -14.41 -38.60 -22.53
CA MET A 506 -13.46 -38.03 -21.58
C MET A 506 -12.98 -39.09 -20.58
N PRO A 507 -11.73 -39.02 -20.09
CA PRO A 507 -11.25 -39.94 -19.05
C PRO A 507 -11.99 -39.72 -17.72
N ASP A 508 -12.13 -40.78 -16.91
CA ASP A 508 -12.88 -40.75 -15.65
C ASP A 508 -12.47 -39.63 -14.70
N TRP A 509 -11.17 -39.30 -14.64
CA TRP A 509 -10.64 -38.25 -13.78
C TRP A 509 -11.25 -36.87 -14.07
N ALA A 510 -11.71 -36.63 -15.31
CA ALA A 510 -12.27 -35.35 -15.74
C ALA A 510 -13.59 -35.01 -15.04
N GLY A 511 -14.35 -36.03 -14.61
CA GLY A 511 -15.58 -35.85 -13.82
C GLY A 511 -15.33 -35.55 -12.35
N GLU A 512 -14.12 -35.81 -11.85
CA GLU A 512 -13.74 -35.55 -10.44
C GLU A 512 -12.86 -34.30 -10.30
N ALA A 513 -12.14 -33.93 -11.35
CA ALA A 513 -11.21 -32.82 -11.38
C ALA A 513 -11.91 -31.46 -11.39
N ILE A 514 -11.93 -30.76 -10.25
CA ILE A 514 -12.55 -29.43 -10.11
C ILE A 514 -11.53 -28.32 -10.37
N ILE A 515 -11.89 -27.36 -11.22
CA ILE A 515 -11.18 -26.07 -11.38
C ILE A 515 -11.48 -25.21 -10.14
N ASP A 516 -10.46 -24.79 -9.40
CA ASP A 516 -10.58 -23.92 -8.22
C ASP A 516 -9.28 -23.15 -8.03
N ILE A 517 -9.11 -22.16 -8.92
CA ILE A 517 -7.98 -21.25 -9.01
C ILE A 517 -8.33 -19.97 -8.25
N GLU A 518 -7.68 -19.73 -7.13
CA GLU A 518 -7.87 -18.52 -6.31
C GLU A 518 -7.00 -17.36 -6.81
N SER A 519 -5.80 -17.67 -7.32
CA SER A 519 -4.84 -16.67 -7.78
C SER A 519 -3.87 -17.22 -8.82
N TYR A 520 -3.00 -16.37 -9.35
CA TYR A 520 -1.97 -16.70 -10.32
C TYR A 520 -0.71 -15.88 -10.11
N GLY A 521 0.42 -16.34 -10.64
CA GLY A 521 1.65 -15.55 -10.58
C GLY A 521 2.85 -16.22 -11.23
N ASP A 522 3.85 -15.39 -11.53
CA ASP A 522 5.18 -15.87 -11.91
C ASP A 522 6.04 -16.17 -10.67
N LEU A 523 7.27 -16.67 -10.88
CA LEU A 523 8.19 -16.98 -9.79
C LEU A 523 8.45 -15.75 -8.89
N LYS A 524 8.58 -14.56 -9.46
CA LYS A 524 8.86 -13.33 -8.71
C LYS A 524 7.68 -12.94 -7.82
N MET A 525 6.45 -13.14 -8.30
CA MET A 525 5.23 -12.91 -7.54
C MET A 525 5.11 -13.94 -6.42
N LEU A 526 5.22 -15.23 -6.72
CA LEU A 526 5.04 -16.31 -5.75
C LEU A 526 6.16 -16.34 -4.69
N SER A 527 7.40 -15.98 -5.05
CA SER A 527 8.50 -15.88 -4.08
C SER A 527 8.30 -14.81 -3.00
N ARG A 528 7.32 -13.90 -3.18
CA ARG A 528 6.92 -12.95 -2.14
C ARG A 528 6.07 -13.62 -1.06
N LEU A 529 5.33 -14.67 -1.42
CA LEU A 529 4.49 -15.46 -0.54
C LEU A 529 5.29 -16.51 0.24
N ASP A 530 6.34 -17.06 -0.38
CA ASP A 530 7.37 -17.85 0.30
C ASP A 530 8.76 -17.58 -0.32
N ALA A 531 9.65 -17.00 0.49
CA ALA A 531 11.02 -16.67 0.09
C ALA A 531 11.91 -17.90 -0.19
N LYS A 532 11.43 -19.13 0.10
CA LYS A 532 12.13 -20.37 -0.25
C LYS A 532 12.07 -20.69 -1.74
N LEU A 533 11.09 -20.15 -2.47
CA LEU A 533 10.91 -20.37 -3.89
C LEU A 533 12.01 -19.65 -4.68
N LYS A 534 12.93 -20.41 -5.29
CA LYS A 534 14.10 -19.87 -6.01
C LYS A 534 14.05 -20.13 -7.51
N ASP A 535 13.34 -21.17 -7.94
CA ASP A 535 13.12 -21.45 -9.36
C ASP A 535 11.75 -22.10 -9.64
N ASP A 536 11.47 -22.38 -10.92
CA ASP A 536 10.20 -22.94 -11.39
C ASP A 536 9.90 -24.34 -10.80
N VAL A 537 10.92 -25.15 -10.46
CA VAL A 537 10.72 -26.48 -9.87
C VAL A 537 10.29 -26.35 -8.42
N ASP A 538 10.85 -25.39 -7.67
CA ASP A 538 10.43 -25.13 -6.29
C ASP A 538 8.94 -24.73 -6.23
N VAL A 539 8.47 -23.95 -7.21
CA VAL A 539 7.05 -23.59 -7.30
C VAL A 539 6.18 -24.82 -7.56
N ILE A 540 6.56 -25.67 -8.52
CA ILE A 540 5.83 -26.90 -8.83
C ILE A 540 5.81 -27.84 -7.62
N GLU A 541 6.91 -27.94 -6.87
CA GLU A 541 6.97 -28.68 -5.62
C GLU A 541 5.98 -28.10 -4.60
N SER A 542 5.96 -26.79 -4.36
CA SER A 542 4.99 -26.18 -3.44
C SER A 542 3.54 -26.37 -3.92
N LEU A 543 3.23 -26.33 -5.22
CA LEU A 543 1.89 -26.66 -5.74
C LEU A 543 1.45 -28.09 -5.37
N LEU A 544 2.40 -29.04 -5.34
CA LEU A 544 2.16 -30.44 -5.00
C LEU A 544 2.12 -30.68 -3.49
N TYR A 545 3.00 -30.07 -2.70
CA TYR A 545 3.13 -30.42 -1.27
C TYR A 545 2.42 -29.45 -0.32
N GLU A 546 2.24 -28.18 -0.70
CA GLU A 546 1.72 -27.15 0.19
C GLU A 546 0.28 -26.76 -0.13
N SER A 547 -0.62 -26.95 0.83
CA SER A 547 -2.04 -26.60 0.69
C SER A 547 -2.29 -25.12 0.37
N LYS A 548 -1.39 -24.23 0.78
CA LYS A 548 -1.48 -22.79 0.49
C LYS A 548 -1.38 -22.50 -1.02
N PHE A 549 -0.56 -23.26 -1.74
CA PHE A 549 -0.30 -23.01 -3.17
C PHE A 549 -1.18 -23.83 -4.10
N SER A 550 -1.88 -24.85 -3.62
CA SER A 550 -2.70 -25.75 -4.46
C SER A 550 -3.86 -25.08 -5.23
N LYS A 551 -4.13 -23.81 -4.95
CA LYS A 551 -5.14 -22.97 -5.65
C LYS A 551 -4.50 -21.90 -6.55
N TYR A 552 -3.19 -21.96 -6.75
CA TYR A 552 -2.47 -20.98 -7.56
C TYR A 552 -2.18 -21.53 -8.94
N MET A 553 -2.39 -20.69 -9.96
CA MET A 553 -1.92 -20.94 -11.30
C MET A 553 -0.54 -20.32 -11.51
N PHE A 554 0.45 -21.15 -11.84
CA PHE A 554 1.83 -20.71 -12.05
C PHE A 554 2.04 -20.33 -13.52
N LYS A 555 2.56 -19.11 -13.75
CA LYS A 555 3.06 -18.66 -15.05
C LYS A 555 4.58 -18.85 -15.08
N PRO A 556 5.10 -19.91 -15.72
CA PRO A 556 6.52 -20.19 -15.64
C PRO A 556 7.35 -19.27 -16.54
N GLY A 557 8.68 -19.26 -16.32
CA GLY A 557 9.60 -18.53 -17.18
C GLY A 557 9.80 -19.19 -18.55
N HIS A 558 10.46 -18.46 -19.47
CA HIS A 558 10.70 -18.85 -20.87
C HIS A 558 11.43 -20.20 -21.11
N LEU A 559 11.94 -20.84 -20.08
CA LEU A 559 12.61 -22.15 -20.16
C LEU A 559 11.63 -23.34 -20.01
N VAL A 560 10.38 -23.06 -19.64
CA VAL A 560 9.29 -24.01 -19.46
C VAL A 560 8.20 -23.64 -20.46
N ARG A 561 7.52 -24.64 -21.05
CA ARG A 561 6.74 -24.45 -22.29
C ARG A 561 5.23 -24.60 -22.26
N PRO A 562 4.54 -24.86 -21.13
CA PRO A 562 3.24 -24.25 -20.97
C PRO A 562 3.42 -22.78 -20.54
N ASP A 563 2.59 -21.88 -21.07
CA ASP A 563 2.49 -20.49 -20.63
C ASP A 563 1.79 -20.38 -19.26
N GLY A 564 1.07 -21.43 -18.85
CA GLY A 564 0.49 -21.55 -17.51
C GLY A 564 0.36 -23.01 -17.05
N ILE A 565 0.60 -23.24 -15.76
CA ILE A 565 0.55 -24.54 -15.08
C ILE A 565 -0.34 -24.42 -13.85
N TYR A 566 -1.34 -25.27 -13.76
CA TYR A 566 -2.09 -25.49 -12.51
C TYR A 566 -2.09 -26.97 -12.17
N ILE A 567 -1.94 -27.27 -10.87
CA ILE A 567 -1.83 -28.63 -10.34
C ILE A 567 -2.79 -28.74 -9.18
N ARG A 568 -3.65 -29.76 -9.21
CA ARG A 568 -4.57 -30.02 -8.11
C ARG A 568 -4.61 -31.51 -7.78
N LYS A 569 -4.60 -31.80 -6.49
CA LYS A 569 -4.80 -33.15 -5.96
C LYS A 569 -6.24 -33.60 -6.14
N LEU A 570 -6.41 -34.85 -6.57
CA LEU A 570 -7.68 -35.57 -6.49
C LEU A 570 -7.78 -36.29 -5.15
N ASP A 571 -6.66 -36.82 -4.65
CA ASP A 571 -6.55 -37.47 -3.35
C ASP A 571 -5.17 -37.24 -2.72
N ARG A 572 -4.77 -38.06 -1.73
CA ARG A 572 -3.48 -37.92 -1.03
C ARG A 572 -2.25 -38.16 -1.92
N VAL A 573 -2.38 -38.99 -2.96
CA VAL A 573 -1.28 -39.49 -3.81
C VAL A 573 -1.50 -39.22 -5.29
N THR A 574 -2.68 -38.79 -5.71
CA THR A 574 -2.99 -38.51 -7.13
C THR A 574 -3.34 -37.05 -7.39
N TYR A 575 -2.97 -36.57 -8.57
CA TYR A 575 -3.23 -35.20 -9.03
C TYR A 575 -3.52 -35.15 -10.53
N TRP A 576 -4.04 -34.02 -10.99
CA TRP A 576 -4.20 -33.70 -12.40
C TRP A 576 -3.55 -32.34 -12.69
N THR A 577 -3.29 -32.07 -13.97
CA THR A 577 -2.70 -30.79 -14.40
C THR A 577 -3.56 -30.05 -15.41
N LEU A 578 -3.53 -28.73 -15.36
CA LEU A 578 -4.07 -27.83 -16.37
C LEU A 578 -2.89 -27.08 -16.99
N LEU A 579 -2.74 -27.18 -18.30
CA LEU A 579 -1.58 -26.68 -19.05
C LEU A 579 -2.07 -25.81 -20.19
N ILE A 580 -1.57 -24.58 -20.27
CA ILE A 580 -2.03 -23.59 -21.25
C ILE A 580 -0.92 -23.25 -22.25
N SER A 581 -1.28 -23.16 -23.53
CA SER A 581 -0.56 -22.40 -24.55
C SER A 581 -1.47 -21.27 -25.03
N ALA A 582 -0.99 -20.03 -25.00
CA ALA A 582 -1.73 -18.85 -25.42
C ALA A 582 -0.93 -18.09 -26.48
N LYS A 583 -1.42 -18.08 -27.73
CA LYS A 583 -0.69 -17.51 -28.87
C LYS A 583 -1.62 -16.69 -29.76
N MET A 584 -1.14 -15.49 -30.11
CA MET A 584 -1.74 -14.61 -31.12
C MET A 584 -0.83 -14.60 -32.36
N TYR A 585 -1.32 -15.18 -33.45
CA TYR A 585 -0.65 -15.20 -34.75
C TYR A 585 -1.36 -14.29 -35.74
N THR A 586 -0.67 -13.94 -36.83
CA THR A 586 -1.27 -13.22 -37.97
C THR A 586 -2.14 -14.13 -38.82
N ASP A 587 -1.76 -15.41 -38.91
CA ASP A 587 -2.38 -16.41 -39.77
C ASP A 587 -2.66 -17.68 -38.98
N LYS A 588 -3.54 -18.53 -39.52
CA LYS A 588 -3.84 -19.83 -38.91
C LYS A 588 -2.58 -20.68 -38.79
N LEU A 589 -2.42 -21.34 -37.63
CA LEU A 589 -1.31 -22.26 -37.35
C LEU A 589 -1.41 -23.48 -38.28
N SER A 590 -0.32 -23.90 -38.93
CA SER A 590 -0.34 -24.99 -39.90
C SER A 590 0.93 -25.85 -39.88
N GLY A 591 0.84 -27.06 -40.43
CA GLY A 591 1.96 -27.98 -40.61
C GLY A 591 2.69 -28.31 -39.30
N THR A 592 4.03 -28.26 -39.33
CA THR A 592 4.88 -28.62 -38.19
C THR A 592 4.66 -27.74 -36.97
N ASP A 593 4.20 -26.50 -37.15
CA ASP A 593 3.97 -25.57 -36.04
C ASP A 593 2.81 -26.00 -35.15
N VAL A 594 1.82 -26.75 -35.67
CA VAL A 594 0.72 -27.32 -34.88
C VAL A 594 1.26 -28.37 -33.91
N ASN A 595 2.11 -29.28 -34.40
CA ASN A 595 2.73 -30.31 -33.56
C ASN A 595 3.63 -29.70 -32.48
N ASP A 596 4.37 -28.66 -32.84
CA ASP A 596 5.26 -27.94 -31.95
C ASP A 596 4.50 -27.16 -30.86
N ASP A 597 3.34 -26.59 -31.19
CA ASP A 597 2.44 -25.99 -30.21
C ASP A 597 1.78 -27.04 -29.32
N GLN A 598 1.25 -28.14 -29.88
CA GLN A 598 0.72 -29.26 -29.10
C GLN A 598 1.75 -29.75 -28.07
N ARG A 599 3.01 -29.98 -28.47
CA ARG A 599 4.09 -30.40 -27.56
C ARG A 599 4.37 -29.42 -26.43
N SER A 600 4.06 -28.14 -26.59
CA SER A 600 4.35 -27.10 -25.59
C SER A 600 3.60 -27.34 -24.28
N THR A 601 2.37 -27.89 -24.36
CA THR A 601 1.54 -28.24 -23.19
C THR A 601 1.68 -29.69 -22.76
N ASN A 602 2.62 -30.47 -23.30
CA ASN A 602 2.80 -31.85 -22.88
C ASN A 602 3.60 -31.92 -21.56
N TRP A 603 2.98 -32.46 -20.50
CA TRP A 603 3.58 -32.54 -19.17
C TRP A 603 4.96 -33.24 -19.14
N ASN A 604 5.13 -34.28 -19.95
CA ASN A 604 6.38 -35.04 -19.98
C ASN A 604 7.51 -34.26 -20.66
N LEU A 605 7.15 -33.33 -21.56
CA LEU A 605 8.07 -32.50 -22.31
C LEU A 605 8.37 -31.15 -21.64
N LEU A 606 7.95 -30.93 -20.38
CA LEU A 606 8.45 -29.79 -19.61
C LEU A 606 9.99 -29.75 -19.69
N TYR A 607 10.53 -28.56 -19.89
CA TYR A 607 11.96 -28.30 -20.12
C TYR A 607 12.56 -28.81 -21.44
N HIS A 608 11.75 -29.25 -22.41
CA HIS A 608 12.22 -29.55 -23.77
C HIS A 608 12.13 -28.29 -24.67
N LYS A 609 12.79 -28.35 -25.82
CA LYS A 609 12.67 -27.34 -26.89
C LYS A 609 11.32 -27.49 -27.61
N LYS A 610 10.96 -26.51 -28.47
CA LYS A 610 9.70 -26.50 -29.26
C LYS A 610 9.49 -27.80 -30.03
N ASN A 611 10.57 -28.27 -30.66
CA ASN A 611 10.59 -29.47 -31.48
C ASN A 611 10.59 -30.78 -30.68
N GLY A 612 10.45 -30.72 -29.35
CA GLY A 612 10.45 -31.90 -28.47
C GLY A 612 11.84 -32.43 -28.09
N GLU A 613 12.92 -31.85 -28.60
CA GLU A 613 14.28 -32.24 -28.19
C GLU A 613 14.58 -31.80 -26.76
N ALA A 614 15.38 -32.58 -26.05
CA ALA A 614 15.86 -32.19 -24.73
C ALA A 614 16.64 -30.85 -24.80
N ASN A 615 16.42 -29.98 -23.81
CA ASN A 615 17.17 -28.74 -23.67
C ASN A 615 18.35 -28.96 -22.72
N PRO A 616 19.62 -28.94 -23.21
CA PRO A 616 20.77 -29.23 -22.35
C PRO A 616 20.93 -28.28 -21.17
N LYS A 617 20.42 -27.04 -21.31
CA LYS A 617 20.44 -26.03 -20.24
C LYS A 617 19.51 -26.37 -19.07
N CYS A 618 18.60 -27.33 -19.26
CA CYS A 618 17.55 -27.66 -18.29
C CYS A 618 17.64 -29.08 -17.73
N TYR A 619 18.66 -29.89 -18.06
CA TYR A 619 18.77 -31.27 -17.59
C TYR A 619 18.61 -31.41 -16.07
N LYS A 620 19.34 -30.60 -15.30
CA LYS A 620 19.25 -30.62 -13.82
C LYS A 620 17.86 -30.24 -13.30
N LYS A 621 17.18 -29.28 -13.96
CA LYS A 621 15.81 -28.90 -13.58
C LYS A 621 14.81 -30.01 -13.93
N LYS A 622 14.99 -30.69 -15.07
CA LYS A 622 14.12 -31.81 -15.49
C LYS A 622 14.30 -33.02 -14.58
N GLU A 623 15.53 -33.36 -14.21
CA GLU A 623 15.82 -34.42 -13.23
C GLU A 623 15.13 -34.12 -11.89
N ARG A 624 15.33 -32.91 -11.36
CA ARG A 624 14.69 -32.49 -10.10
C ARG A 624 13.16 -32.48 -10.17
N LEU A 625 12.58 -32.05 -11.29
CA LEU A 625 11.13 -32.13 -11.53
C LEU A 625 10.65 -33.57 -11.50
N ASN A 626 11.36 -34.49 -12.16
CA ASN A 626 10.99 -35.90 -12.20
C ASN A 626 11.03 -36.50 -10.79
N ASP A 627 12.04 -36.18 -9.98
CA ASP A 627 12.11 -36.60 -8.58
C ASP A 627 10.91 -36.09 -7.77
N VAL A 628 10.56 -34.80 -7.92
CA VAL A 628 9.41 -34.19 -7.23
C VAL A 628 8.09 -34.86 -7.61
N CYS A 629 7.87 -35.11 -8.91
CA CYS A 629 6.60 -35.62 -9.42
C CYS A 629 6.43 -37.14 -9.24
N HIS A 630 7.51 -37.93 -9.28
CA HIS A 630 7.41 -39.40 -9.28
C HIS A 630 7.73 -40.06 -7.94
N LYS A 631 8.16 -39.29 -6.94
CA LYS A 631 8.49 -39.83 -5.63
C LYS A 631 7.24 -40.22 -4.82
N ASP A 632 6.31 -39.29 -4.66
CA ASP A 632 5.16 -39.44 -3.75
C ASP A 632 3.80 -39.33 -4.45
N PHE A 633 3.77 -39.03 -5.75
CA PHE A 633 2.55 -38.68 -6.47
C PHE A 633 2.41 -39.38 -7.84
N THR A 634 1.16 -39.49 -8.32
CA THR A 634 0.82 -40.00 -9.65
C THR A 634 -0.11 -39.02 -10.38
N CYS A 635 0.31 -38.54 -11.55
CA CYS A 635 -0.55 -37.73 -12.42
C CYS A 635 -1.59 -38.62 -13.12
N LYS A 636 -2.88 -38.29 -12.99
CA LYS A 636 -3.97 -39.02 -13.65
C LYS A 636 -4.17 -38.63 -15.11
N GLY A 637 -3.90 -37.37 -15.43
CA GLY A 637 -4.02 -36.81 -16.78
C GLY A 637 -3.92 -35.28 -16.75
N SER A 638 -3.97 -34.68 -17.93
CA SER A 638 -3.84 -33.25 -18.12
C SER A 638 -4.99 -32.68 -18.95
N LEU A 639 -5.56 -31.55 -18.54
CA LEU A 639 -6.33 -30.68 -19.43
C LEU A 639 -5.36 -29.71 -20.10
N ARG A 640 -5.26 -29.76 -21.43
CA ARG A 640 -4.32 -29.01 -22.25
C ARG A 640 -5.09 -28.06 -23.15
N ILE A 641 -5.03 -26.77 -22.82
CA ILE A 641 -5.79 -25.72 -23.51
C ILE A 641 -4.86 -24.91 -24.40
N HIS A 642 -5.20 -24.85 -25.68
CA HIS A 642 -4.47 -24.12 -26.71
C HIS A 642 -5.34 -22.95 -27.17
N TYR A 643 -5.08 -21.76 -26.64
CA TYR A 643 -5.73 -20.52 -27.08
C TYR A 643 -4.98 -19.96 -28.29
N ILE A 644 -5.37 -20.39 -29.48
CA ILE A 644 -4.67 -20.10 -30.74
C ILE A 644 -5.52 -19.19 -31.61
N PHE A 645 -5.04 -17.97 -31.83
CA PHE A 645 -5.69 -16.96 -32.66
C PHE A 645 -4.95 -16.77 -33.99
N PRO A 646 -5.64 -16.77 -35.16
CA PRO A 646 -7.09 -16.94 -35.35
C PRO A 646 -7.59 -18.40 -35.27
N GLY A 647 -6.68 -19.38 -35.24
CA GLY A 647 -7.03 -20.79 -35.09
C GLY A 647 -6.01 -21.71 -35.77
N VAL A 648 -6.38 -22.98 -35.91
CA VAL A 648 -5.58 -23.99 -36.63
C VAL A 648 -6.11 -24.14 -38.06
N ALA A 649 -5.20 -24.21 -39.04
CA ALA A 649 -5.56 -24.39 -40.44
C ALA A 649 -6.11 -25.81 -40.67
N LYS A 650 -7.16 -25.93 -41.49
CA LYS A 650 -7.62 -27.24 -41.96
C LYS A 650 -6.61 -27.76 -42.98
N GLU A 651 -5.92 -28.86 -42.68
CA GLU A 651 -5.07 -29.53 -43.67
C GLU A 651 -5.96 -30.20 -44.74
N CYS A 652 -5.88 -29.71 -45.98
CA CYS A 652 -6.39 -30.40 -47.16
C CYS A 652 -5.27 -31.27 -47.74
N THR A 653 -5.09 -32.49 -47.28
CA THR A 653 -4.22 -33.46 -47.97
C THR A 653 -5.07 -34.40 -48.82
N SER A 654 -4.89 -34.35 -50.13
CA SER A 654 -5.66 -35.07 -51.14
C SER A 654 -5.46 -36.59 -51.17
N ASN A 655 -4.74 -37.21 -50.23
CA ASN A 655 -4.42 -38.66 -50.26
C ASN A 655 -4.08 -39.27 -48.89
N GLN A 656 -4.87 -39.02 -47.83
CA GLN A 656 -4.77 -39.78 -46.58
C GLN A 656 -6.12 -40.38 -46.17
N SER A 657 -6.11 -41.68 -45.84
CA SER A 657 -7.24 -42.43 -45.26
C SER A 657 -7.41 -42.22 -43.76
N GLU A 658 -6.55 -41.40 -43.14
CA GLU A 658 -6.72 -40.94 -41.76
C GLU A 658 -6.54 -39.41 -41.70
N PRO A 659 -7.47 -38.67 -41.07
CA PRO A 659 -7.44 -37.22 -40.99
C PRO A 659 -6.39 -36.76 -39.97
N SER A 660 -5.27 -36.19 -40.44
CA SER A 660 -4.27 -35.47 -39.63
C SER A 660 -4.31 -33.98 -40.02
N ILE A 661 -4.18 -32.95 -39.18
CA ILE A 661 -3.76 -32.74 -37.78
C ILE A 661 -4.77 -31.76 -37.15
N ARG A 662 -5.55 -32.18 -36.15
CA ARG A 662 -6.85 -31.55 -35.84
C ARG A 662 -6.78 -30.46 -34.75
N GLY A 663 -7.30 -29.26 -35.05
CA GLY A 663 -7.86 -28.36 -34.03
C GLY A 663 -9.13 -28.95 -33.39
N GLY A 664 -9.84 -28.20 -32.55
CA GLY A 664 -11.01 -28.68 -31.80
C GLY A 664 -10.66 -29.36 -30.47
N CYS A 665 -11.54 -30.23 -29.96
CA CYS A 665 -11.34 -30.96 -28.69
C CYS A 665 -11.24 -32.48 -28.92
N TYR A 666 -10.25 -33.12 -28.29
CA TYR A 666 -10.04 -34.57 -28.36
C TYR A 666 -9.25 -35.10 -27.17
N THR A 667 -9.27 -36.43 -27.00
CA THR A 667 -8.50 -37.13 -25.98
C THR A 667 -7.32 -37.87 -26.61
N GLU A 668 -6.15 -37.74 -25.98
CA GLU A 668 -4.92 -38.42 -26.37
C GLU A 668 -4.30 -39.05 -25.11
N ASN A 669 -4.26 -40.37 -25.04
CA ASN A 669 -3.95 -41.11 -23.81
C ASN A 669 -4.94 -40.72 -22.68
N ASN A 670 -4.43 -40.17 -21.56
CA ASN A 670 -5.25 -39.65 -20.47
C ASN A 670 -5.37 -38.12 -20.48
N ASP A 671 -4.86 -37.45 -21.52
CA ASP A 671 -4.95 -36.00 -21.65
C ASP A 671 -6.17 -35.61 -22.48
N ILE A 672 -6.84 -34.51 -22.08
CA ILE A 672 -7.83 -33.82 -22.89
C ILE A 672 -7.13 -32.63 -23.53
N ILE A 673 -7.13 -32.55 -24.86
CA ILE A 673 -6.52 -31.47 -25.63
C ILE A 673 -7.65 -30.66 -26.27
N MET A 674 -7.64 -29.34 -26.10
CA MET A 674 -8.65 -28.46 -26.66
C MET A 674 -8.03 -27.19 -27.26
N TYR A 675 -8.56 -26.77 -28.41
CA TYR A 675 -8.15 -25.55 -29.12
C TYR A 675 -9.25 -24.49 -29.11
N ILE A 676 -9.07 -23.45 -28.31
CA ILE A 676 -9.98 -22.31 -28.27
C ILE A 676 -9.49 -21.30 -29.31
N ASP A 677 -10.23 -21.20 -30.42
CA ASP A 677 -9.96 -20.30 -31.53
C ASP A 677 -10.96 -19.13 -31.57
N GLU A 678 -10.94 -18.36 -32.67
CA GLU A 678 -11.81 -17.20 -32.86
C GLU A 678 -13.30 -17.54 -32.83
N GLU A 679 -13.69 -18.73 -33.29
CA GLU A 679 -15.09 -19.17 -33.35
C GLU A 679 -15.62 -19.50 -31.95
N LEU A 680 -14.74 -19.96 -31.05
CA LEU A 680 -15.09 -20.35 -29.68
C LEU A 680 -14.89 -19.24 -28.64
N LEU A 681 -14.44 -18.04 -29.06
CA LEU A 681 -14.24 -16.91 -28.15
C LEU A 681 -15.48 -16.56 -27.33
N GLU A 682 -16.67 -16.59 -27.94
CA GLU A 682 -17.93 -16.21 -27.28
C GLU A 682 -18.40 -17.26 -26.26
N HIS A 683 -17.85 -18.47 -26.33
CA HIS A 683 -18.12 -19.52 -25.34
C HIS A 683 -17.19 -19.33 -24.12
N TYR A 684 -15.98 -18.81 -24.37
CA TYR A 684 -15.01 -18.59 -23.32
C TYR A 684 -15.14 -17.21 -22.65
N PHE A 685 -15.34 -16.13 -23.42
CA PHE A 685 -15.49 -14.75 -22.95
C PHE A 685 -16.94 -14.26 -23.07
N LYS A 686 -17.30 -13.20 -22.32
CA LYS A 686 -18.56 -12.48 -22.57
C LYS A 686 -18.57 -11.97 -24.00
N LYS A 687 -19.74 -11.92 -24.64
CA LYS A 687 -19.89 -11.50 -26.04
C LYS A 687 -19.20 -10.16 -26.35
N GLU A 688 -19.37 -9.18 -25.47
CA GLU A 688 -18.75 -7.86 -25.61
C GLU A 688 -17.21 -7.95 -25.62
N ASP A 689 -16.62 -8.75 -24.72
CA ASP A 689 -15.17 -8.97 -24.64
C ASP A 689 -14.64 -9.74 -25.87
N ALA A 690 -15.40 -10.73 -26.34
CA ALA A 690 -15.07 -11.48 -27.55
C ALA A 690 -15.05 -10.57 -28.79
N ASP A 691 -16.04 -9.70 -28.96
CA ASP A 691 -16.10 -8.74 -30.07
C ASP A 691 -14.90 -7.79 -30.07
N ILE A 692 -14.40 -7.44 -28.89
CA ILE A 692 -13.22 -6.58 -28.72
C ILE A 692 -11.97 -7.33 -29.15
N LEU A 693 -11.81 -8.56 -28.70
CA LEU A 693 -10.66 -9.40 -29.04
C LEU A 693 -10.59 -9.64 -30.55
N LYS A 694 -11.73 -9.94 -31.19
CA LYS A 694 -11.82 -10.07 -32.65
C LYS A 694 -11.35 -8.81 -33.38
N LYS A 695 -11.72 -7.61 -32.89
CA LYS A 695 -11.28 -6.33 -33.47
C LYS A 695 -9.80 -6.00 -33.27
N ILE A 696 -9.15 -6.53 -32.23
CA ILE A 696 -7.71 -6.33 -32.01
C ILE A 696 -6.89 -7.13 -33.02
N LEU A 697 -7.48 -8.19 -33.58
CA LEU A 697 -6.83 -9.15 -34.48
C LEU A 697 -7.04 -8.83 -35.97
N THR A 698 -8.12 -8.13 -36.33
CA THR A 698 -8.35 -7.52 -37.65
C THR A 698 -7.64 -6.18 -37.78
#